data_AF-A0A814Z8W7-F1
#
_entry.id   AF-A0A814Z8W7-F1
#
_cell.length_a   1.000
_cell.length_b   1.000
_cell.length_c   1.000
_cell.angle_alpha   90.00
_cell.angle_beta   90.00
_cell.angle_gamma   90.00
#
_symmetry.space_group_name_H-M   'P 1'
#
loop_
_entity.id
_entity.type
_entity.pdbx_description
1 polymer ?
#
loop_
_entity_poly.entity_id
_entity_poly.type
_entity_poly.pdbx_seq_one_letter_code
_entity_poly.pdbx_strand_id
1 'polypeptide(L)'
;MMTRNQSIDVNVTTVPVILRQNCSVYNPCGRNGYCRNNLNGEWTCVCKFWWNGTLCNKLSNSGWQVITLGILLAFLIVLFHGVILFRSISKRRKAQRNDSRQNISIINRKFPRISLADLAPSRQMLSWITGIATLLLATSTLIIKWAILKPIHEEIVEKFKKAQPIFFKQHSICRIIDLRAEFNLFTFPLACFIILLFTITTKRVSFQGSKYCKGYIGIPIPLDIFAHVKRILAAVIFAIFADELLDIANDALNGSNPSSNQGVVIVYLLQILRVFVIGFRCYPTLAAVYIDTWFSLICATLYVWFDFSITIVYTGLCRNDFYPSELDYNKTKGGRTMIYLQYYGTGSKLLFFQLLKDIPRYLCLAYISIKLPILLYERIRHRHMRDKQLTREQKTLLYSSLPYSVEAQYVKKLFGMSNIKVSTNRFSQTFQFIYAWRDDFRFSSRVVSFCVQVPPSLDALRKSSQQVVNLLSKLTNSSDPNLQADENPSSDFPLPDFVRSYLIAFIAALFITLVQLLVMFAGIRRNLLQAFRGDDSEIPRRLSSENINYITGTFHFAGYLIGYVILAYIFLAIFLFIILISIDALITYGNVKFLETILKIIIPTLILVFFKMYLNKILGQYIFLQHDGEVLSINNRRAFMVFIYFNFFLDAFLGFVAAITRILRSIAGGVLYMCRLDYSPLGRKLETIDSGFSAYCGFIFVECAHRHPVLLYFVSHLLRNHLYPTNTKRLSKARHKWYVAIFLLNNPTLIYRRKQFLTRLQENELKMMLIGRNNMKELYIEQPPILAHRASVISAKDLEDMWERRKF
;
A
#
# COMPACT_ATOMS: atom_id res chain seq x y z
N MET A 1 23.71 -82.81 -52.30
CA MET A 1 24.16 -84.07 -51.70
C MET A 1 25.07 -83.73 -50.53
N MET A 2 24.68 -84.13 -49.31
CA MET A 2 25.48 -84.26 -48.06
C MET A 2 26.24 -83.02 -47.54
N THR A 3 25.76 -82.32 -46.48
CA THR A 3 26.06 -82.50 -45.02
C THR A 3 27.57 -82.37 -44.68
N ARG A 4 28.08 -81.70 -43.64
CA ARG A 4 27.59 -81.10 -42.38
C ARG A 4 28.81 -80.39 -41.76
N ASN A 5 28.65 -79.31 -40.98
CA ASN A 5 29.25 -79.21 -39.64
C ASN A 5 28.64 -78.06 -38.81
N GLN A 6 28.25 -78.43 -37.60
CA GLN A 6 27.79 -77.61 -36.46
C GLN A 6 28.99 -76.79 -35.90
N SER A 7 28.93 -75.80 -35.02
CA SER A 7 28.06 -75.34 -33.91
C SER A 7 28.58 -73.89 -33.56
N ILE A 8 27.92 -72.97 -32.84
CA ILE A 8 27.51 -72.91 -31.42
C ILE A 8 26.70 -71.59 -31.24
N ASP A 9 25.59 -71.64 -30.49
CA ASP A 9 24.80 -70.50 -30.00
C ASP A 9 25.42 -69.84 -28.76
N VAL A 10 25.34 -68.50 -28.62
CA VAL A 10 24.89 -67.80 -27.38
C VAL A 10 24.28 -66.43 -27.73
N ASN A 11 23.06 -66.21 -27.20
CA ASN A 11 22.20 -65.03 -27.28
C ASN A 11 22.84 -63.67 -27.00
N VAL A 12 22.57 -62.69 -27.88
CA VAL A 12 22.47 -61.26 -27.53
C VAL A 12 21.17 -60.71 -28.11
N THR A 13 20.34 -60.18 -27.23
CA THR A 13 19.04 -59.55 -27.49
C THR A 13 19.17 -58.41 -28.49
N THR A 14 18.68 -58.64 -29.71
CA THR A 14 18.64 -57.67 -30.80
C THR A 14 17.34 -56.87 -30.77
N VAL A 15 17.53 -55.56 -30.80
CA VAL A 15 16.56 -54.51 -31.10
C VAL A 15 15.78 -54.85 -32.39
N PRO A 16 14.44 -54.80 -32.44
CA PRO A 16 13.74 -54.78 -33.71
C PRO A 16 13.71 -53.33 -34.23
N VAL A 17 14.52 -53.11 -35.26
CA VAL A 17 14.39 -52.03 -36.22
C VAL A 17 12.98 -52.09 -36.82
N ILE A 18 12.11 -51.15 -36.45
CA ILE A 18 10.83 -50.96 -37.14
C ILE A 18 11.09 -50.16 -38.41
N LEU A 19 11.02 -50.88 -39.53
CA LEU A 19 10.95 -50.39 -40.90
C LEU A 19 9.88 -49.29 -41.02
N ARG A 20 10.33 -48.10 -41.46
CA ARG A 20 9.47 -47.09 -42.10
C ARG A 20 9.05 -47.58 -43.47
N GLN A 21 7.76 -47.70 -43.74
CA GLN A 21 7.21 -47.50 -45.08
C GLN A 21 5.75 -46.98 -45.07
N ASN A 22 5.64 -45.73 -45.53
CA ASN A 22 4.59 -45.03 -46.28
C ASN A 22 3.09 -45.17 -45.93
N CYS A 23 2.57 -44.09 -45.34
CA CYS A 23 1.32 -43.50 -45.79
C CYS A 23 1.47 -43.07 -47.26
N SER A 24 0.73 -43.68 -48.18
CA SER A 24 0.45 -43.15 -49.53
C SER A 24 -0.94 -43.63 -49.94
N VAL A 25 -1.83 -42.90 -50.61
CA VAL A 25 -1.59 -41.99 -51.74
C VAL A 25 -2.46 -40.71 -51.73
N TYR A 26 -3.43 -40.51 -50.84
CA TYR A 26 -4.11 -39.21 -50.72
C TYR A 26 -4.29 -38.80 -49.28
N ASN A 27 -3.27 -38.08 -48.78
CA ASN A 27 -3.14 -37.46 -47.46
C ASN A 27 -4.50 -37.09 -46.79
N PRO A 28 -5.12 -37.98 -45.97
CA PRO A 28 -6.41 -37.68 -45.39
C PRO A 28 -6.31 -36.65 -44.25
N CYS A 29 -5.09 -36.34 -43.78
CA CYS A 29 -4.85 -35.59 -42.54
C CYS A 29 -4.07 -34.29 -42.75
N GLY A 30 -3.88 -33.90 -44.01
CA GLY A 30 -3.29 -32.62 -44.40
C GLY A 30 -1.87 -32.41 -43.86
N ARG A 31 -1.38 -31.17 -43.92
CA ARG A 31 0.00 -30.82 -43.55
C ARG A 31 0.27 -30.82 -42.03
N ASN A 32 -0.76 -30.95 -41.20
CA ASN A 32 -0.73 -30.62 -39.76
C ASN A 32 -1.26 -31.73 -38.82
N GLY A 33 -1.44 -32.96 -39.28
CA GLY A 33 -1.88 -34.11 -38.46
C GLY A 33 -0.87 -35.27 -38.46
N TYR A 34 -0.97 -36.16 -37.47
CA TYR A 34 -0.29 -37.47 -37.50
C TYR A 34 -1.27 -38.60 -37.17
N CYS A 35 -1.00 -39.79 -37.69
CA CYS A 35 -1.85 -40.97 -37.48
C CYS A 35 -1.52 -41.62 -36.13
N ARG A 36 -2.56 -41.94 -35.34
CA ARG A 36 -2.47 -42.73 -34.10
C ARG A 36 -3.24 -44.04 -34.28
N ASN A 37 -2.62 -45.15 -33.94
CA ASN A 37 -3.25 -46.47 -34.00
C ASN A 37 -4.08 -46.69 -32.73
N ASN A 38 -5.35 -47.09 -32.87
CA ASN A 38 -6.17 -47.55 -31.75
C ASN A 38 -5.85 -49.01 -31.42
N LEU A 39 -6.19 -49.46 -30.20
CA LEU A 39 -5.94 -50.84 -29.73
C LEU A 39 -6.57 -51.94 -30.61
N ASN A 40 -7.48 -51.57 -31.52
CA ASN A 40 -8.14 -52.47 -32.47
C ASN A 40 -7.53 -52.43 -33.89
N GLY A 41 -6.38 -51.76 -34.10
CA GLY A 41 -5.67 -51.73 -35.40
C GLY A 41 -6.20 -50.72 -36.41
N GLU A 42 -7.18 -49.89 -36.04
CA GLU A 42 -7.69 -48.80 -36.89
C GLU A 42 -6.89 -47.50 -36.67
N TRP A 43 -6.47 -46.88 -37.77
CA TRP A 43 -5.69 -45.63 -37.79
C TRP A 43 -6.62 -44.42 -37.71
N THR A 44 -6.51 -43.61 -36.66
CA THR A 44 -7.26 -42.35 -36.49
C THR A 44 -6.32 -41.15 -36.58
N CYS A 45 -6.81 -40.04 -37.16
CA CYS A 45 -6.01 -38.82 -37.29
C CYS A 45 -6.28 -37.82 -36.18
N VAL A 46 -5.20 -37.42 -35.50
CA VAL A 46 -5.25 -36.48 -34.37
C VAL A 46 -4.59 -35.17 -34.79
N CYS A 47 -5.33 -34.05 -34.69
CA CYS A 47 -4.87 -32.71 -35.06
C CYS A 47 -4.12 -32.01 -33.93
N LYS A 48 -3.09 -31.23 -34.26
CA LYS A 48 -2.28 -30.45 -33.31
C LYS A 48 -2.98 -29.11 -32.94
N PHE A 49 -2.96 -28.78 -31.64
CA PHE A 49 -3.40 -27.54 -30.96
C PHE A 49 -2.96 -26.19 -31.60
N TRP A 50 -3.32 -25.02 -31.05
CA TRP A 50 -4.52 -24.20 -31.24
C TRP A 50 -4.04 -22.73 -31.43
N TRP A 51 -4.08 -22.22 -32.66
CA TRP A 51 -4.38 -20.80 -32.97
C TRP A 51 -4.96 -20.60 -34.38
N ASN A 52 -5.34 -21.70 -35.04
CA ASN A 52 -6.11 -21.68 -36.29
C ASN A 52 -6.84 -23.04 -36.53
N GLY A 53 -7.39 -23.61 -35.45
CA GLY A 53 -7.77 -25.02 -35.38
C GLY A 53 -9.27 -25.26 -35.23
N THR A 54 -10.02 -25.10 -36.32
CA THR A 54 -11.17 -25.95 -36.66
C THR A 54 -11.21 -26.07 -38.18
N LEU A 55 -10.33 -26.90 -38.73
CA LEU A 55 -10.37 -27.25 -40.16
C LEU A 55 -10.00 -28.73 -40.36
N CYS A 56 -10.78 -29.61 -39.74
CA CYS A 56 -11.08 -30.92 -40.31
C CYS A 56 -12.50 -30.83 -40.89
N ASN A 57 -12.59 -30.33 -42.12
CA ASN A 57 -13.67 -30.41 -43.12
C ASN A 57 -15.18 -30.37 -42.77
N LYS A 58 -15.60 -30.14 -41.53
CA LYS A 58 -16.97 -29.68 -41.21
C LYS A 58 -16.93 -28.66 -40.08
N LEU A 59 -16.46 -27.44 -40.38
CA LEU A 59 -16.97 -26.29 -39.63
C LEU A 59 -18.44 -26.17 -40.03
N SER A 60 -19.36 -26.38 -39.10
CA SER A 60 -20.78 -26.11 -39.39
C SER A 60 -20.89 -24.64 -39.85
N ASN A 61 -21.75 -24.32 -40.82
CA ASN A 61 -22.01 -22.94 -41.25
C ASN A 61 -22.28 -21.99 -40.05
N SER A 62 -22.80 -22.55 -38.95
CA SER A 62 -23.05 -21.81 -37.72
C SER A 62 -21.79 -21.40 -36.95
N GLY A 63 -20.66 -22.09 -37.09
CA GLY A 63 -19.36 -21.66 -36.53
C GLY A 63 -18.78 -20.43 -37.23
N TRP A 64 -18.91 -20.37 -38.57
CA TRP A 64 -18.54 -19.19 -39.36
C TRP A 64 -19.39 -17.96 -38.99
N GLN A 65 -20.69 -18.14 -38.77
CA GLN A 65 -21.59 -17.07 -38.32
C GLN A 65 -21.23 -16.54 -36.94
N VAL A 66 -20.87 -17.42 -36.00
CA VAL A 66 -20.45 -17.02 -34.64
C VAL A 66 -19.15 -16.22 -34.66
N ILE A 67 -18.14 -16.65 -35.44
CA ILE A 67 -16.85 -15.94 -35.54
C ILE A 67 -17.04 -14.58 -36.21
N THR A 68 -17.79 -14.52 -37.31
CA THR A 68 -18.07 -13.25 -38.03
C THR A 68 -18.87 -12.27 -37.17
N LEU A 69 -19.89 -12.74 -36.44
CA LEU A 69 -20.64 -11.92 -35.49
C LEU A 69 -19.77 -11.47 -34.31
N GLY A 70 -18.87 -12.33 -33.82
CA GLY A 70 -17.91 -11.99 -32.76
C GLY A 70 -16.90 -10.91 -33.18
N ILE A 71 -16.36 -11.00 -34.40
CA ILE A 71 -15.47 -9.98 -34.99
C ILE A 71 -16.22 -8.66 -35.17
N LEU A 72 -17.47 -8.70 -35.65
CA LEU A 72 -18.31 -7.51 -35.80
C LEU A 72 -18.61 -6.84 -34.45
N LEU A 73 -18.89 -7.63 -33.41
CA LEU A 73 -19.06 -7.16 -32.04
C LEU A 73 -17.77 -6.50 -31.51
N ALA A 74 -16.62 -7.14 -31.67
CA ALA A 74 -15.33 -6.61 -31.24
C ALA A 74 -15.00 -5.29 -31.96
N PHE A 75 -15.26 -5.21 -33.26
CA PHE A 75 -15.08 -3.99 -34.05
C PHE A 75 -16.00 -2.86 -33.57
N LEU A 76 -17.27 -3.15 -33.28
CA LEU A 76 -18.21 -2.17 -32.70
C LEU A 76 -17.76 -1.66 -31.32
N ILE A 77 -17.24 -2.55 -30.47
CA ILE A 77 -16.70 -2.19 -29.14
C ILE A 77 -15.45 -1.30 -29.28
N VAL A 78 -14.53 -1.64 -30.18
CA VAL A 78 -13.32 -0.85 -30.45
C VAL A 78 -13.67 0.52 -31.01
N LEU A 79 -14.61 0.61 -31.95
CA LEU A 79 -15.12 1.90 -32.46
C LEU A 79 -15.76 2.73 -31.33
N PHE A 80 -16.57 2.10 -30.48
CA PHE A 80 -17.22 2.77 -29.36
C PHE A 80 -16.21 3.37 -28.38
N HIS A 81 -15.26 2.56 -27.90
CA HIS A 81 -14.24 3.04 -26.98
C HIS A 81 -13.28 4.02 -27.65
N GLY A 82 -12.93 3.82 -28.93
CA GLY A 82 -12.11 4.73 -29.72
C GLY A 82 -12.71 6.13 -29.85
N VAL A 83 -14.00 6.22 -30.18
CA VAL A 83 -14.70 7.52 -30.32
C VAL A 83 -14.85 8.24 -28.98
N ILE A 84 -15.12 7.51 -27.89
CA ILE A 84 -15.19 8.09 -26.54
C ILE A 84 -13.82 8.58 -26.08
N LEU A 85 -12.77 7.79 -26.30
CA LEU A 85 -11.40 8.15 -25.94
C LEU A 85 -10.96 9.38 -26.72
N PHE A 86 -11.24 9.43 -28.02
CA PHE A 86 -10.93 10.58 -28.89
C PHE A 86 -11.66 11.85 -28.43
N ARG A 87 -12.96 11.76 -28.11
CA ARG A 87 -13.74 12.90 -27.56
C ARG A 87 -13.24 13.35 -26.19
N SER A 88 -12.85 12.41 -25.32
CA SER A 88 -12.29 12.69 -23.99
C SER A 88 -10.92 13.37 -24.07
N ILE A 89 -10.04 12.89 -24.95
CA ILE A 89 -8.72 13.47 -25.22
C ILE A 89 -8.87 14.86 -25.84
N SER A 90 -9.81 15.05 -26.78
CA SER A 90 -10.12 16.35 -27.38
C SER A 90 -10.61 17.38 -26.33
N LYS A 91 -11.53 16.98 -25.44
CA LYS A 91 -12.00 17.83 -24.34
C LYS A 91 -10.88 18.15 -23.33
N ARG A 92 -10.04 17.18 -22.96
CA ARG A 92 -8.88 17.39 -22.07
C ARG A 92 -7.85 18.33 -22.70
N ARG A 93 -7.56 18.17 -24.00
CA ARG A 93 -6.66 19.09 -24.73
C ARG A 93 -7.21 20.51 -24.78
N LYS A 94 -8.53 20.71 -24.95
CA LYS A 94 -9.16 22.04 -24.90
C LYS A 94 -9.14 22.66 -23.48
N ALA A 95 -9.41 21.89 -22.44
CA ALA A 95 -9.34 22.35 -21.04
C ALA A 95 -7.90 22.73 -20.62
N GLN A 96 -6.93 21.89 -20.98
CA GLN A 96 -5.52 22.11 -20.66
C GLN A 96 -4.94 23.32 -21.42
N ARG A 97 -5.44 23.62 -22.63
CA ARG A 97 -5.05 24.82 -23.41
C ARG A 97 -5.64 26.11 -22.83
N ASN A 98 -6.78 26.05 -22.14
CA ASN A 98 -7.40 27.21 -21.46
C ASN A 98 -6.76 27.49 -20.10
N ASP A 99 -6.46 26.46 -19.29
CA ASP A 99 -5.73 26.61 -18.01
C ASP A 99 -4.28 27.11 -18.20
N SER A 100 -3.65 26.75 -19.32
CA SER A 100 -2.30 27.23 -19.66
C SER A 100 -2.29 28.68 -20.11
N ARG A 101 -3.39 29.22 -20.67
CA ARG A 101 -3.46 30.62 -21.11
C ARG A 101 -3.80 31.60 -19.98
N GLN A 102 -4.55 31.18 -18.96
CA GLN A 102 -4.87 32.05 -17.81
C GLN A 102 -3.74 32.15 -16.77
N ASN A 103 -2.84 31.17 -16.67
CA ASN A 103 -1.76 31.17 -15.68
C ASN A 103 -0.45 31.85 -16.15
N ILE A 104 -0.37 32.32 -17.39
CA ILE A 104 0.87 32.87 -17.97
C ILE A 104 0.96 34.41 -17.89
N SER A 105 -0.11 35.13 -17.54
CA SER A 105 -0.13 36.60 -17.68
C SER A 105 0.12 37.43 -16.41
N ILE A 106 0.39 36.86 -15.24
CA ILE A 106 0.43 37.66 -14.00
C ILE A 106 1.67 37.34 -13.10
N ILE A 107 2.55 38.35 -13.03
CA ILE A 107 3.58 38.65 -12.01
C ILE A 107 5.03 38.22 -12.30
N ASN A 108 5.76 39.15 -12.91
CA ASN A 108 7.20 39.34 -12.72
C ASN A 108 7.42 40.36 -11.59
N ARG A 109 7.88 39.93 -10.41
CA ARG A 109 8.55 40.80 -9.43
C ARG A 109 9.76 40.07 -8.85
N LYS A 110 10.95 40.55 -9.21
CA LYS A 110 12.25 40.10 -8.66
C LYS A 110 12.38 40.60 -7.22
N PHE A 111 12.66 39.68 -6.30
CA PHE A 111 13.16 39.96 -4.95
C PHE A 111 14.50 39.21 -4.76
N PRO A 112 15.39 39.69 -3.87
CA PRO A 112 16.80 39.35 -3.91
C PRO A 112 17.07 37.88 -3.56
N ARG A 113 17.98 37.28 -4.33
CA ARG A 113 18.55 35.96 -4.08
C ARG A 113 19.38 36.02 -2.79
N ILE A 114 18.95 35.28 -1.78
CA ILE A 114 19.83 34.88 -0.68
C ILE A 114 20.50 33.58 -1.13
N SER A 115 21.80 33.64 -1.42
CA SER A 115 22.63 32.46 -1.66
C SER A 115 22.76 31.66 -0.37
N LEU A 116 22.31 30.40 -0.40
CA LEU A 116 22.46 29.46 0.71
C LEU A 116 22.84 28.10 0.12
N ALA A 117 24.01 28.08 -0.54
CA ALA A 117 24.55 26.93 -1.27
C ALA A 117 25.32 25.93 -0.40
N ASP A 118 25.66 26.27 0.86
CA ASP A 118 26.73 25.53 1.55
C ASP A 118 26.28 24.40 2.49
N LEU A 119 24.99 24.06 2.56
CA LEU A 119 24.48 23.04 3.51
C LEU A 119 23.77 21.84 2.85
N ALA A 120 23.57 21.86 1.53
CA ALA A 120 22.92 20.77 0.79
C ALA A 120 23.82 19.56 0.45
N PRO A 121 25.13 19.69 0.10
CA PRO A 121 25.90 18.55 -0.42
C PRO A 121 26.29 17.53 0.66
N SER A 122 26.40 17.93 1.94
CA SER A 122 26.81 17.04 3.03
C SER A 122 25.77 15.98 3.41
N ARG A 123 24.47 16.25 3.23
CA ARG A 123 23.38 15.31 3.59
C ARG A 123 23.16 14.20 2.56
N GLN A 124 23.43 14.45 1.28
CA GLN A 124 23.35 13.42 0.25
C GLN A 124 24.47 12.39 0.41
N MET A 125 25.71 12.85 0.61
CA MET A 125 26.87 12.00 0.92
C MET A 125 26.59 11.05 2.10
N LEU A 126 26.05 11.56 3.22
CA LEU A 126 25.76 10.74 4.39
C LEU A 126 24.68 9.67 4.12
N SER A 127 23.69 9.98 3.27
CA SER A 127 22.66 8.99 2.88
C SER A 127 23.24 7.85 2.04
N TRP A 128 24.19 8.16 1.13
CA TRP A 128 24.90 7.16 0.35
C TRP A 128 25.78 6.28 1.23
N ILE A 129 26.53 6.88 2.15
CA ILE A 129 27.35 6.16 3.12
C ILE A 129 26.48 5.22 3.96
N THR A 130 25.32 5.67 4.44
CA THR A 130 24.39 4.77 5.15
C THR A 130 23.94 3.62 4.27
N GLY A 131 23.57 3.86 3.02
CA GLY A 131 23.10 2.80 2.12
C GLY A 131 24.18 1.74 1.86
N ILE A 132 25.40 2.18 1.53
CA ILE A 132 26.52 1.27 1.26
C ILE A 132 26.88 0.45 2.49
N ALA A 133 27.02 1.10 3.66
CA ALA A 133 27.33 0.40 4.90
C ALA A 133 26.25 -0.65 5.24
N THR A 134 24.98 -0.34 4.98
CA THR A 134 23.87 -1.27 5.26
C THR A 134 23.87 -2.48 4.34
N LEU A 135 24.21 -2.28 3.06
CA LEU A 135 24.40 -3.37 2.12
C LEU A 135 25.57 -4.25 2.54
N LEU A 136 26.71 -3.66 2.89
CA LEU A 136 27.89 -4.41 3.35
C LEU A 136 27.57 -5.26 4.58
N LEU A 137 26.96 -4.67 5.62
CA LEU A 137 26.61 -5.40 6.83
C LEU A 137 25.59 -6.52 6.54
N ALA A 138 24.55 -6.26 5.72
CA ALA A 138 23.58 -7.28 5.33
C ALA A 138 24.20 -8.41 4.49
N THR A 139 25.14 -8.10 3.58
CA THR A 139 25.86 -9.13 2.82
C THR A 139 26.75 -9.97 3.72
N SER A 140 27.46 -9.36 4.68
CA SER A 140 28.28 -10.12 5.64
C SER A 140 27.44 -11.07 6.49
N THR A 141 26.25 -10.66 6.94
CA THR A 141 25.39 -11.55 7.74
C THR A 141 24.78 -12.68 6.92
N LEU A 142 24.43 -12.43 5.65
CA LEU A 142 24.00 -13.48 4.74
C LEU A 142 25.11 -14.49 4.45
N ILE A 143 26.37 -14.05 4.34
CA ILE A 143 27.53 -14.94 4.18
C ILE A 143 27.75 -15.78 5.45
N ILE A 144 27.65 -15.17 6.64
CA ILE A 144 27.74 -15.91 7.92
C ILE A 144 26.63 -16.96 8.00
N LYS A 145 25.40 -16.60 7.65
CA LYS A 145 24.28 -17.55 7.61
C LYS A 145 24.51 -18.68 6.61
N TRP A 146 24.98 -18.35 5.41
CA TRP A 146 25.33 -19.35 4.39
C TRP A 146 26.39 -20.34 4.91
N ALA A 147 27.43 -19.84 5.59
CA ALA A 147 28.47 -20.69 6.17
C ALA A 147 27.95 -21.64 7.26
N ILE A 148 26.97 -21.20 8.05
CA ILE A 148 26.29 -22.03 9.06
C ILE A 148 25.36 -23.06 8.40
N LEU A 149 24.63 -22.67 7.35
CA LEU A 149 23.59 -23.51 6.74
C LEU A 149 24.15 -24.57 5.79
N LYS A 150 25.29 -24.30 5.15
CA LYS A 150 25.95 -25.22 4.21
C LYS A 150 26.22 -26.62 4.81
N PRO A 151 26.87 -26.77 5.98
CA PRO A 151 27.14 -28.10 6.54
C PRO A 151 25.84 -28.84 6.92
N ILE A 152 24.83 -28.13 7.44
CA ILE A 152 23.52 -28.70 7.77
C ILE A 152 22.82 -29.23 6.51
N HIS A 153 22.91 -28.49 5.40
CA HIS A 153 22.32 -28.90 4.13
C HIS A 153 22.99 -30.15 3.56
N GLU A 154 24.32 -30.22 3.61
CA GLU A 154 25.09 -31.38 3.13
C GLU A 154 24.74 -32.64 3.93
N GLU A 155 24.66 -32.56 5.25
CA GLU A 155 24.25 -33.66 6.13
C GLU A 155 22.83 -34.17 5.80
N ILE A 156 21.89 -33.25 5.59
CA ILE A 156 20.49 -33.57 5.28
C ILE A 156 20.36 -34.20 3.88
N VAL A 157 21.12 -33.71 2.90
CA VAL A 157 21.14 -34.30 1.55
C VAL A 157 21.72 -35.71 1.57
N GLU A 158 22.75 -35.94 2.38
CA GLU A 158 23.33 -37.28 2.54
C GLU A 158 22.32 -38.25 3.19
N LYS A 159 21.64 -37.81 4.25
CA LYS A 159 20.55 -38.59 4.89
C LYS A 159 19.41 -38.89 3.92
N PHE A 160 19.03 -37.91 3.08
CA PHE A 160 18.01 -38.09 2.04
C PHE A 160 18.43 -39.13 1.00
N LYS A 161 19.67 -39.09 0.51
CA LYS A 161 20.21 -40.10 -0.42
C LYS A 161 20.24 -41.50 0.17
N LYS A 162 20.44 -41.62 1.48
CA LYS A 162 20.47 -42.90 2.22
C LYS A 162 19.09 -43.37 2.72
N ALA A 163 18.00 -42.67 2.36
CA ALA A 163 16.64 -42.92 2.85
C ALA A 163 16.54 -42.96 4.39
N GLN A 164 17.37 -42.18 5.08
CA GLN A 164 17.39 -42.03 6.53
C GLN A 164 16.49 -40.87 6.99
N PRO A 165 16.05 -40.85 8.26
CA PRO A 165 15.20 -39.77 8.77
C PRO A 165 15.88 -38.41 8.65
N ILE A 166 15.18 -37.48 8.00
CA ILE A 166 15.70 -36.19 7.52
C ILE A 166 15.58 -35.13 8.63
N PHE A 167 16.39 -35.24 9.68
CA PHE A 167 16.47 -34.23 10.74
C PHE A 167 17.93 -33.86 11.05
N PHE A 168 18.14 -32.62 11.46
CA PHE A 168 19.41 -32.17 12.01
C PHE A 168 19.35 -32.14 13.55
N LYS A 169 20.47 -32.44 14.19
CA LYS A 169 20.59 -32.36 15.65
C LYS A 169 20.81 -30.90 16.03
N GLN A 170 19.87 -30.31 16.78
CA GLN A 170 20.01 -28.95 17.27
C GLN A 170 21.21 -28.83 18.21
N HIS A 171 21.94 -27.73 18.13
CA HIS A 171 23.03 -27.42 19.06
C HIS A 171 22.47 -27.24 20.48
N SER A 172 23.24 -27.60 21.51
CA SER A 172 22.86 -27.44 22.92
C SER A 172 22.39 -26.02 23.29
N ILE A 173 22.95 -25.00 22.63
CA ILE A 173 22.61 -23.59 22.78
C ILE A 173 21.14 -23.33 22.41
N CYS A 174 20.59 -24.08 21.44
CA CYS A 174 19.21 -23.91 21.01
C CYS A 174 18.21 -24.30 22.08
N ARG A 175 18.49 -25.28 22.96
CA ARG A 175 17.59 -25.62 24.07
C ARG A 175 17.41 -24.47 25.07
N ILE A 176 18.46 -23.65 25.25
CA ILE A 176 18.45 -22.46 26.12
C ILE A 176 17.75 -21.28 25.42
N ILE A 177 17.80 -21.22 24.08
CA ILE A 177 17.20 -20.14 23.29
C ILE A 177 15.73 -20.43 22.93
N ASP A 178 15.32 -21.67 22.66
CA ASP A 178 13.96 -22.03 22.19
C ASP A 178 12.89 -21.86 23.28
N LEU A 179 13.11 -22.40 24.49
CA LEU A 179 12.28 -22.16 25.67
C LEU A 179 12.17 -20.66 26.02
N ARG A 180 13.10 -19.87 25.49
CA ARG A 180 13.29 -18.45 25.76
C ARG A 180 12.83 -17.56 24.60
N ALA A 181 12.58 -18.13 23.41
CA ALA A 181 12.14 -17.46 22.18
C ALA A 181 10.62 -17.34 22.09
N GLU A 182 9.86 -18.22 22.75
CA GLU A 182 8.40 -18.05 22.86
C GLU A 182 8.03 -16.81 23.70
N PHE A 183 8.83 -16.48 24.72
CA PHE A 183 8.57 -15.37 25.65
C PHE A 183 9.63 -14.24 25.65
N ASN A 184 10.66 -14.31 24.80
CA ASN A 184 11.72 -13.29 24.69
C ASN A 184 12.31 -12.87 26.07
N LEU A 185 12.60 -13.84 26.93
CA LEU A 185 12.91 -13.60 28.35
C LEU A 185 14.15 -12.73 28.60
N PHE A 186 15.03 -12.54 27.62
CA PHE A 186 16.19 -11.65 27.75
C PHE A 186 15.95 -10.23 27.24
N THR A 187 15.37 -10.09 26.05
CA THR A 187 15.21 -8.80 25.39
C THR A 187 14.07 -7.99 25.98
N PHE A 188 13.05 -8.65 26.55
CA PHE A 188 11.91 -7.99 27.19
C PHE A 188 12.27 -7.32 28.54
N PRO A 189 12.89 -8.00 29.54
CA PRO A 189 13.29 -7.33 30.78
C PRO A 189 14.30 -6.21 30.55
N LEU A 190 15.23 -6.42 29.61
CA LEU A 190 16.18 -5.39 29.19
C LEU A 190 15.46 -4.18 28.57
N ALA A 191 14.45 -4.39 27.73
CA ALA A 191 13.63 -3.31 27.19
C ALA A 191 12.89 -2.54 28.29
N CYS A 192 12.23 -3.25 29.22
CA CYS A 192 11.54 -2.65 30.36
C CYS A 192 12.49 -1.81 31.23
N PHE A 193 13.70 -2.32 31.49
CA PHE A 193 14.73 -1.60 32.23
C PHE A 193 15.18 -0.32 31.50
N ILE A 194 15.38 -0.36 30.18
CA ILE A 194 15.72 0.84 29.39
C ILE A 194 14.57 1.86 29.39
N ILE A 195 13.32 1.40 29.30
CA ILE A 195 12.14 2.29 29.38
C ILE A 195 12.09 2.99 30.74
N LEU A 196 12.34 2.26 31.84
CA LEU A 196 12.44 2.82 33.19
C LEU A 196 13.60 3.83 33.30
N LEU A 197 14.77 3.53 32.73
CA LEU A 197 15.87 4.49 32.67
C LEU A 197 15.45 5.77 31.92
N PHE A 198 14.76 5.63 30.79
CA PHE A 198 14.29 6.77 30.03
C PHE A 198 13.27 7.61 30.80
N THR A 199 12.29 7.01 31.49
CA THR A 199 11.33 7.76 32.33
C THR A 199 12.03 8.56 33.43
N ILE A 200 13.04 7.97 34.09
CA ILE A 200 13.82 8.65 35.12
C ILE A 200 14.61 9.83 34.53
N THR A 201 15.26 9.64 33.37
CA THR A 201 16.03 10.71 32.72
C THR A 201 15.14 11.85 32.23
N THR A 202 13.97 11.56 31.65
CA THR A 202 13.02 12.60 31.20
C THR A 202 12.45 13.38 32.39
N LYS A 203 12.21 12.72 33.53
CA LYS A 203 11.78 13.39 34.76
C LYS A 203 12.82 14.40 35.27
N ARG A 204 14.11 14.01 35.29
CA ARG A 204 15.20 14.91 35.73
C ARG A 204 15.31 16.16 34.85
N VAL A 205 15.17 16.01 33.53
CA VAL A 205 15.21 17.13 32.59
C VAL A 205 13.99 18.05 32.73
N SER A 206 12.80 17.50 33.00
CA SER A 206 11.59 18.29 33.23
C SER A 206 11.68 19.17 34.48
N PHE A 207 12.33 18.68 35.54
CA PHE A 207 12.49 19.41 36.81
C PHE A 207 13.39 20.66 36.68
N GLN A 208 14.29 20.67 35.69
CA GLN A 208 15.27 21.75 35.51
C GLN A 208 14.83 22.90 34.58
N GLY A 209 13.64 22.87 33.95
CA GLY A 209 13.34 23.95 33.00
C GLY A 209 11.98 24.10 32.34
N SER A 210 10.88 23.45 32.75
CA SER A 210 9.59 23.73 32.11
C SER A 210 8.38 23.77 33.06
N LYS A 211 7.65 24.90 33.02
CA LYS A 211 6.36 25.12 33.73
C LYS A 211 5.17 24.40 33.08
N TYR A 212 5.37 23.66 31.98
CA TYR A 212 4.28 23.10 31.16
C TYR A 212 4.10 21.58 31.30
N CYS A 213 5.06 20.85 31.87
CA CYS A 213 4.82 19.49 32.34
C CYS A 213 4.35 19.51 33.80
N LYS A 214 3.19 20.14 34.05
CA LYS A 214 2.45 19.89 35.29
C LYS A 214 1.86 18.48 35.20
N GLY A 215 2.47 17.52 35.90
CA GLY A 215 1.68 16.62 36.75
C GLY A 215 1.49 15.15 36.38
N TYR A 216 2.13 14.54 35.38
CA TYR A 216 2.00 13.08 35.18
C TYR A 216 3.34 12.38 34.96
N ILE A 217 3.53 11.26 35.69
CA ILE A 217 4.61 10.28 35.47
C ILE A 217 4.30 9.57 34.15
N GLY A 218 4.68 10.19 33.03
CA GLY A 218 4.42 9.66 31.70
C GLY A 218 5.58 8.82 31.17
N ILE A 219 5.27 7.67 30.57
CA ILE A 219 6.21 6.90 29.74
C ILE A 219 6.65 7.79 28.57
N PRO A 220 7.95 7.82 28.17
CA PRO A 220 8.43 8.69 27.10
C PRO A 220 7.75 8.39 25.78
N ILE A 221 7.36 9.42 25.03
CA ILE A 221 6.70 9.27 23.72
C ILE A 221 7.62 8.46 22.78
N PRO A 222 7.14 7.36 22.16
CA PRO A 222 7.98 6.51 21.34
C PRO A 222 8.26 7.14 19.98
N LEU A 223 7.28 7.82 19.37
CA LEU A 223 7.43 8.41 18.05
C LEU A 223 6.48 9.59 17.89
N ASP A 224 6.97 10.67 17.29
CA ASP A 224 6.11 11.73 16.77
C ASP A 224 5.62 11.33 15.39
N ILE A 225 4.35 10.94 15.32
CA ILE A 225 3.71 10.45 14.12
C ILE A 225 3.53 11.59 13.09
N PHE A 226 3.42 12.83 13.56
CA PHE A 226 3.17 14.03 12.74
C PHE A 226 4.47 14.70 12.26
N ALA A 227 5.59 14.50 12.93
CA ALA A 227 6.87 15.09 12.51
C ALA A 227 7.47 14.45 11.25
N HIS A 228 8.15 15.27 10.45
CA HIS A 228 8.89 14.85 9.25
C HIS A 228 10.28 14.25 9.52
N VAL A 229 10.68 14.18 10.78
CA VAL A 229 12.05 13.87 11.19
C VAL A 229 12.22 12.36 11.38
N LYS A 230 13.28 11.79 10.79
CA LYS A 230 13.69 10.37 10.95
C LYS A 230 12.62 9.30 10.59
N ARG A 231 11.63 9.64 9.75
CA ARG A 231 10.53 8.75 9.30
C ARG A 231 10.94 7.39 8.70
N ILE A 232 12.09 7.33 7.99
CA ILE A 232 12.57 6.10 7.37
C ILE A 232 12.98 5.09 8.46
N LEU A 233 13.60 5.58 9.53
CA LEU A 233 14.00 4.73 10.66
C LEU A 233 12.78 4.14 11.36
N ALA A 234 11.76 4.96 11.62
CA ALA A 234 10.50 4.49 12.17
C ALA A 234 9.83 3.45 11.26
N ALA A 235 9.79 3.70 9.95
CA ALA A 235 9.20 2.78 8.98
C ALA A 235 9.92 1.41 8.95
N VAL A 236 11.24 1.41 9.02
CA VAL A 236 12.04 0.17 9.07
C VAL A 236 11.78 -0.62 10.37
N ILE A 237 11.66 0.06 11.51
CA ILE A 237 11.31 -0.59 12.80
C ILE A 237 9.91 -1.24 12.71
N PHE A 238 8.93 -0.53 12.14
CA PHE A 238 7.59 -1.07 11.93
C PHE A 238 7.53 -2.22 10.92
N ALA A 239 8.48 -2.29 9.98
CA ALA A 239 8.59 -3.40 9.03
C ALA A 239 9.07 -4.69 9.71
N ILE A 240 10.05 -4.60 10.61
CA ILE A 240 10.52 -5.75 11.41
C ILE A 240 9.39 -6.25 12.30
N PHE A 241 8.64 -5.34 12.92
CA PHE A 241 7.47 -5.69 13.73
C PHE A 241 6.40 -6.44 12.93
N ALA A 242 6.12 -6.01 11.70
CA ALA A 242 5.12 -6.64 10.86
C ALA A 242 5.50 -8.07 10.46
N ASP A 243 6.79 -8.32 10.18
CA ASP A 243 7.30 -9.66 9.86
C ASP A 243 7.05 -10.66 11.01
N GLU A 244 7.34 -10.25 12.25
CA GLU A 244 7.11 -11.12 13.41
C GLU A 244 5.62 -11.34 13.75
N LEU A 245 4.79 -10.31 13.59
CA LEU A 245 3.34 -10.46 13.75
C LEU A 245 2.75 -11.47 12.77
N LEU A 246 3.28 -11.48 11.56
CA LEU A 246 2.83 -12.34 10.48
C LEU A 246 3.19 -13.81 10.73
N ASP A 247 4.36 -14.06 11.33
CA ASP A 247 4.72 -15.39 11.81
C ASP A 247 3.80 -15.86 12.95
N ILE A 248 3.43 -14.98 13.90
CA ILE A 248 2.45 -15.32 14.95
C ILE A 248 1.07 -15.61 14.37
N ALA A 249 0.61 -14.80 13.40
CA ALA A 249 -0.66 -15.02 12.73
C ALA A 249 -0.69 -16.37 12.00
N ASN A 250 0.42 -16.74 11.35
CA ASN A 250 0.56 -18.06 10.71
C ASN A 250 0.57 -19.21 11.74
N ASP A 251 1.23 -19.04 12.89
CA ASP A 251 1.22 -20.04 13.96
C ASP A 251 -0.21 -20.23 14.53
N ALA A 252 -0.96 -19.13 14.69
CA ALA A 252 -2.34 -19.16 15.16
C ALA A 252 -3.29 -19.83 14.15
N LEU A 253 -3.15 -19.55 12.86
CA LEU A 253 -3.97 -20.13 11.79
C LEU A 253 -3.69 -21.62 11.57
N ASN A 254 -2.42 -22.05 11.68
CA ASN A 254 -2.03 -23.43 11.43
C ASN A 254 -2.24 -24.36 12.64
N GLY A 255 -2.73 -23.83 13.77
CA GLY A 255 -3.14 -24.58 14.94
C GLY A 255 -2.03 -25.44 15.54
N SER A 256 -1.32 -24.93 16.56
CA SER A 256 -0.82 -25.84 17.58
C SER A 256 -2.04 -26.42 18.28
N ASN A 257 -2.38 -27.70 18.06
CA ASN A 257 -3.41 -28.38 18.85
C ASN A 257 -3.13 -28.05 20.32
N PRO A 258 -4.07 -27.42 21.05
CA PRO A 258 -3.88 -27.22 22.47
C PRO A 258 -3.58 -28.61 23.04
N SER A 259 -2.49 -28.71 23.80
CA SER A 259 -2.32 -29.88 24.64
C SER A 259 -3.62 -30.06 25.41
N SER A 260 -4.11 -31.28 25.55
CA SER A 260 -5.45 -31.63 26.08
C SER A 260 -5.79 -30.98 27.44
N ASN A 261 -4.80 -30.35 28.09
CA ASN A 261 -4.87 -29.77 29.42
C ASN A 261 -4.88 -28.21 29.42
N GLN A 262 -4.74 -27.53 28.27
CA GLN A 262 -4.76 -26.07 28.20
C GLN A 262 -6.06 -25.57 27.56
N GLY A 263 -6.86 -24.81 28.32
CA GLY A 263 -8.10 -24.23 27.82
C GLY A 263 -7.88 -23.28 26.64
N VAL A 264 -8.78 -23.32 25.65
CA VAL A 264 -8.72 -22.51 24.41
C VAL A 264 -8.54 -21.02 24.70
N VAL A 265 -9.19 -20.49 25.73
CA VAL A 265 -9.09 -19.07 26.15
C VAL A 265 -7.67 -18.71 26.58
N ILE A 266 -6.98 -19.60 27.30
CA ILE A 266 -5.62 -19.37 27.78
C ILE A 266 -4.65 -19.27 26.60
N VAL A 267 -4.81 -20.12 25.58
CA VAL A 267 -3.99 -20.09 24.36
C VAL A 267 -4.15 -18.77 23.62
N TYR A 268 -5.38 -18.27 23.45
CA TYR A 268 -5.62 -16.97 22.81
C TYR A 268 -5.08 -15.80 23.62
N LEU A 269 -5.24 -15.82 24.95
CA LEU A 269 -4.72 -14.76 25.82
C LEU A 269 -3.18 -14.73 25.79
N LEU A 270 -2.53 -15.90 25.75
CA LEU A 270 -1.07 -16.01 25.56
C LEU A 270 -0.63 -15.45 24.20
N GLN A 271 -1.39 -15.68 23.12
CA GLN A 271 -1.09 -15.09 21.80
C GLN A 271 -1.23 -13.56 21.80
N ILE A 272 -2.27 -13.02 22.45
CA ILE A 272 -2.44 -11.57 22.61
C ILE A 272 -1.28 -10.99 23.43
N LEU A 273 -0.89 -11.65 24.52
CA LEU A 273 0.25 -11.25 25.33
C LEU A 273 1.55 -11.22 24.51
N ARG A 274 1.75 -12.21 23.63
CA ARG A 274 2.91 -12.27 22.72
C ARG A 274 2.98 -11.05 21.80
N VAL A 275 1.84 -10.58 21.27
CA VAL A 275 1.76 -9.34 20.46
C VAL A 275 2.18 -8.11 21.28
N PHE A 276 1.72 -8.00 22.53
CA PHE A 276 2.14 -6.90 23.41
C PHE A 276 3.63 -6.94 23.75
N VAL A 277 4.19 -8.12 24.04
CA VAL A 277 5.61 -8.30 24.36
C VAL A 277 6.49 -7.80 23.21
N ILE A 278 6.12 -8.09 21.95
CA ILE A 278 6.85 -7.58 20.78
C ILE A 278 6.76 -6.05 20.71
N GLY A 279 5.57 -5.47 20.96
CA GLY A 279 5.39 -4.02 21.03
C GLY A 279 6.31 -3.35 22.04
N PHE A 280 6.44 -3.93 23.25
CA PHE A 280 7.35 -3.46 24.29
C PHE A 280 8.82 -3.61 23.91
N ARG A 281 9.20 -4.65 23.16
CA ARG A 281 10.58 -4.87 22.71
C ARG A 281 11.07 -3.77 21.77
N CYS A 282 10.22 -3.29 20.87
CA CYS A 282 10.58 -2.22 19.93
C CYS A 282 10.53 -0.81 20.55
N TYR A 283 9.79 -0.64 21.65
CA TYR A 283 9.55 0.65 22.29
C TYR A 283 10.82 1.45 22.65
N PRO A 284 11.86 0.88 23.28
CA PRO A 284 13.05 1.62 23.68
C PRO A 284 13.78 2.23 22.49
N THR A 285 13.82 1.52 21.35
CA THR A 285 14.51 2.01 20.14
C THR A 285 13.82 3.25 19.56
N LEU A 286 12.49 3.23 19.49
CA LEU A 286 11.68 4.37 19.05
C LEU A 286 11.80 5.53 20.04
N ALA A 287 11.61 5.26 21.33
CA ALA A 287 11.72 6.26 22.38
C ALA A 287 13.10 6.93 22.42
N ALA A 288 14.19 6.19 22.17
CA ALA A 288 15.53 6.75 22.13
C ALA A 288 15.74 7.70 20.94
N VAL A 289 15.21 7.34 19.77
CA VAL A 289 15.23 8.19 18.56
C VAL A 289 14.42 9.46 18.77
N TYR A 290 13.31 9.35 19.52
CA TYR A 290 12.54 10.49 19.96
C TYR A 290 13.34 11.34 20.96
N ILE A 291 13.76 10.81 22.10
CA ILE A 291 14.48 11.59 23.14
C ILE A 291 15.74 12.30 22.57
N ASP A 292 16.45 11.68 21.62
CA ASP A 292 17.57 12.30 20.88
C ASP A 292 18.69 12.84 21.80
N THR A 293 18.91 12.17 22.93
CA THR A 293 20.05 12.42 23.82
C THR A 293 21.17 11.43 23.55
N TRP A 294 22.42 11.82 23.87
CA TRP A 294 23.58 10.93 23.69
C TRP A 294 23.41 9.64 24.51
N PHE A 295 22.95 9.74 25.75
CA PHE A 295 22.66 8.60 26.63
C PHE A 295 21.60 7.67 26.02
N SER A 296 20.45 8.21 25.59
CA SER A 296 19.39 7.39 25.01
C SER A 296 19.82 6.70 23.72
N LEU A 297 20.61 7.37 22.87
CA LEU A 297 21.12 6.80 21.63
C LEU A 297 22.16 5.70 21.89
N ILE A 298 23.04 5.83 22.89
CA ILE A 298 23.99 4.78 23.28
C ILE A 298 23.24 3.53 23.76
N CYS A 299 22.29 3.68 24.68
CA CYS A 299 21.49 2.56 25.17
C CYS A 299 20.75 1.85 24.02
N ALA A 300 20.17 2.60 23.08
CA ALA A 300 19.50 2.03 21.93
C ALA A 300 20.46 1.33 20.95
N THR A 301 21.66 1.88 20.71
CA THR A 301 22.66 1.21 19.84
C THR A 301 23.09 -0.13 20.41
N LEU A 302 23.40 -0.19 21.71
CA LEU A 302 23.80 -1.43 22.38
C LEU A 302 22.65 -2.45 22.38
N TYR A 303 21.43 -1.99 22.64
CA TYR A 303 20.24 -2.83 22.62
C TYR A 303 20.00 -3.46 21.24
N VAL A 304 20.06 -2.66 20.17
CA VAL A 304 19.86 -3.15 18.79
C VAL A 304 20.97 -4.10 18.37
N TRP A 305 22.23 -3.84 18.72
CA TRP A 305 23.33 -4.75 18.40
C TRP A 305 23.22 -6.10 19.12
N PHE A 306 22.75 -6.08 20.38
CA PHE A 306 22.46 -7.28 21.13
C PHE A 306 21.30 -8.08 20.49
N ASP A 307 20.18 -7.42 20.18
CA ASP A 307 19.02 -8.04 19.52
C ASP A 307 19.35 -8.58 18.12
N PHE A 308 20.16 -7.84 17.36
CA PHE A 308 20.66 -8.24 16.05
C PHE A 308 21.51 -9.50 16.12
N SER A 309 22.44 -9.56 17.08
CA SER A 309 23.32 -10.72 17.26
C SER A 309 22.53 -11.97 17.65
N ILE A 310 21.59 -11.83 18.60
CA ILE A 310 20.70 -12.93 19.02
C ILE A 310 19.85 -13.42 17.84
N THR A 311 19.31 -12.49 17.05
CA THR A 311 18.48 -12.83 15.89
C THR A 311 19.25 -13.64 14.86
N ILE A 312 20.50 -13.27 14.56
CA ILE A 312 21.35 -14.02 13.61
C ILE A 312 21.64 -15.43 14.13
N VAL A 313 22.01 -15.56 15.40
CA VAL A 313 22.31 -16.86 16.02
C VAL A 313 21.06 -17.75 16.03
N TYR A 314 19.90 -17.21 16.41
CA TYR A 314 18.65 -17.96 16.49
C TYR A 314 18.16 -18.43 15.11
N THR A 315 18.14 -17.54 14.12
CA THR A 315 17.70 -17.84 12.75
C THR A 315 18.71 -18.64 11.92
N GLY A 316 19.95 -18.77 12.38
CA GLY A 316 20.98 -19.59 11.75
C GLY A 316 21.08 -21.00 12.32
N LEU A 317 21.05 -21.14 13.65
CA LEU A 317 21.32 -22.42 14.33
C LEU A 317 20.07 -23.16 14.81
N CYS A 318 19.01 -22.43 15.18
CA CYS A 318 17.91 -23.03 15.94
C CYS A 318 16.63 -23.17 15.12
N ARG A 319 16.27 -22.16 14.33
CA ARG A 319 15.04 -22.14 13.52
C ARG A 319 15.35 -22.00 12.03
N ASN A 320 15.25 -23.12 11.32
CA ASN A 320 15.38 -23.20 9.86
C ASN A 320 14.03 -23.57 9.24
N ASP A 321 13.56 -22.82 8.24
CA ASP A 321 12.20 -23.03 7.71
C ASP A 321 12.09 -24.24 6.77
N PHE A 322 13.17 -24.53 6.02
CA PHE A 322 13.19 -25.65 5.09
C PHE A 322 13.76 -26.94 5.69
N TYR A 323 14.49 -26.85 6.80
CA TYR A 323 15.17 -27.98 7.44
C TYR A 323 14.54 -28.24 8.82
N PRO A 324 13.91 -29.39 9.06
CA PRO A 324 13.16 -29.62 10.29
C PRO A 324 14.10 -30.05 11.41
N SER A 325 13.84 -29.53 12.61
CA SER A 325 14.45 -30.02 13.84
C SER A 325 13.94 -31.42 14.17
N GLU A 326 14.61 -32.16 15.06
CA GLU A 326 14.15 -33.46 15.55
C GLU A 326 12.72 -33.41 16.13
N LEU A 327 12.40 -32.31 16.83
CA LEU A 327 11.08 -32.10 17.46
C LEU A 327 10.00 -31.81 16.41
N ASP A 328 10.34 -31.07 15.35
CA ASP A 328 9.44 -30.80 14.21
C ASP A 328 9.28 -32.01 13.30
N TYR A 329 10.33 -32.82 13.16
CA TYR A 329 10.29 -34.09 12.44
C TYR A 329 9.29 -35.04 13.10
N ASN A 330 9.29 -35.16 14.44
CA ASN A 330 8.31 -36.00 15.14
C ASN A 330 6.87 -35.52 14.96
N LYS A 331 6.65 -34.20 14.84
CA LYS A 331 5.32 -33.63 14.56
C LYS A 331 4.87 -33.78 13.11
N THR A 332 5.78 -33.62 12.15
CA THR A 332 5.45 -33.50 10.71
C THR A 332 5.90 -34.69 9.86
N LYS A 333 6.57 -35.68 10.48
CA LYS A 333 7.27 -36.82 9.85
C LYS A 333 8.17 -36.41 8.68
N GLY A 334 8.74 -35.20 8.71
CA GLY A 334 9.62 -34.67 7.66
C GLY A 334 8.96 -34.42 6.31
N GLY A 335 7.64 -34.57 6.19
CA GLY A 335 6.95 -34.59 4.89
C GLY A 335 7.12 -33.32 4.06
N ARG A 336 7.19 -32.14 4.68
CA ARG A 336 7.38 -30.85 3.96
C ARG A 336 8.77 -30.77 3.31
N THR A 337 9.81 -31.14 4.05
CA THR A 337 11.20 -31.05 3.60
C THR A 337 11.50 -32.08 2.52
N MET A 338 10.91 -33.27 2.63
CA MET A 338 10.98 -34.30 1.60
C MET A 338 10.41 -33.79 0.26
N ILE A 339 9.24 -33.14 0.28
CA ILE A 339 8.63 -32.52 -0.91
C ILE A 339 9.55 -31.45 -1.51
N TYR A 340 10.16 -30.61 -0.68
CA TYR A 340 11.07 -29.57 -1.19
C TYR A 340 12.35 -30.13 -1.79
N LEU A 341 12.95 -31.15 -1.18
CA LEU A 341 14.12 -31.83 -1.74
C LEU A 341 13.79 -32.57 -3.04
N GLN A 342 12.59 -33.12 -3.17
CA GLN A 342 12.11 -33.76 -4.39
C GLN A 342 11.82 -32.75 -5.51
N TYR A 343 11.24 -31.59 -5.20
CA TYR A 343 10.88 -30.56 -6.18
C TYR A 343 12.06 -29.69 -6.62
N TYR A 344 12.88 -29.22 -5.68
CA TYR A 344 14.01 -28.33 -5.97
C TYR A 344 15.34 -29.09 -6.20
N GLY A 345 15.36 -30.39 -5.93
CA GLY A 345 16.52 -31.28 -6.03
C GLY A 345 17.47 -31.16 -4.84
N THR A 346 18.50 -32.03 -4.80
CA THR A 346 19.55 -32.05 -3.78
C THR A 346 20.64 -30.99 -3.97
N GLY A 347 20.37 -29.94 -4.77
CA GLY A 347 21.33 -28.89 -5.09
C GLY A 347 21.24 -27.68 -4.17
N SER A 348 22.15 -26.72 -4.35
CA SER A 348 22.22 -25.47 -3.56
C SER A 348 21.03 -24.52 -3.72
N LYS A 349 20.04 -24.85 -4.56
CA LYS A 349 18.84 -24.03 -4.82
C LYS A 349 18.00 -23.82 -3.56
N LEU A 350 17.82 -24.86 -2.74
CA LEU A 350 17.04 -24.77 -1.50
C LEU A 350 17.69 -23.78 -0.51
N LEU A 351 19.02 -23.82 -0.42
CA LEU A 351 19.82 -22.93 0.41
C LEU A 351 19.72 -21.48 -0.08
N PHE A 352 19.73 -21.26 -1.39
CA PHE A 352 19.53 -19.95 -2.00
C PHE A 352 18.14 -19.36 -1.69
N PHE A 353 17.08 -20.17 -1.78
CA PHE A 353 15.72 -19.71 -1.44
C PHE A 353 15.56 -19.36 0.05
N GLN A 354 16.21 -20.10 0.96
CA GLN A 354 16.23 -19.74 2.38
C GLN A 354 16.90 -18.39 2.60
N LEU A 355 18.04 -18.14 1.96
CA LEU A 355 18.74 -16.85 2.08
C LEU A 355 17.91 -15.71 1.50
N LEU A 356 17.25 -15.91 0.35
CA LEU A 356 16.43 -14.91 -0.32
C LEU A 356 15.24 -14.46 0.57
N LYS A 357 14.66 -15.40 1.31
CA LYS A 357 13.55 -15.14 2.25
C LYS A 357 13.94 -14.14 3.34
N ASP A 358 15.14 -14.30 3.91
CA ASP A 358 15.56 -13.49 5.07
C ASP A 358 16.19 -12.14 4.71
N ILE A 359 16.41 -11.86 3.42
CA ILE A 359 17.02 -10.60 2.96
C ILE A 359 16.30 -9.37 3.51
N PRO A 360 14.96 -9.22 3.42
CA PRO A 360 14.28 -8.01 3.88
C PRO A 360 14.50 -7.76 5.38
N ARG A 361 14.47 -8.83 6.18
CA ARG A 361 14.68 -8.77 7.63
C ARG A 361 16.10 -8.31 7.98
N TYR A 362 17.12 -8.94 7.38
CA TYR A 362 18.52 -8.55 7.65
C TYR A 362 18.86 -7.16 7.13
N LEU A 363 18.29 -6.75 5.99
CA LEU A 363 18.49 -5.41 5.44
C LEU A 363 17.89 -4.34 6.37
N CYS A 364 16.68 -4.59 6.90
CA CYS A 364 16.04 -3.70 7.87
C CYS A 364 16.84 -3.59 9.18
N LEU A 365 17.27 -4.72 9.73
CA LEU A 365 18.06 -4.74 10.97
C LEU A 365 19.43 -4.07 10.77
N ALA A 366 20.13 -4.37 9.68
CA ALA A 366 21.40 -3.72 9.33
C ALA A 366 21.25 -2.20 9.21
N TYR A 367 20.15 -1.73 8.62
CA TYR A 367 19.83 -0.31 8.53
C TYR A 367 19.73 0.37 9.90
N ILE A 368 19.02 -0.21 10.86
CA ILE A 368 18.90 0.36 12.21
C ILE A 368 20.26 0.33 12.92
N SER A 369 20.97 -0.80 12.84
CA SER A 369 22.28 -1.00 13.48
C SER A 369 23.34 0.02 13.06
N ILE A 370 23.27 0.54 11.82
CA ILE A 370 24.20 1.55 11.29
C ILE A 370 23.66 2.97 11.46
N LYS A 371 22.36 3.18 11.31
CA LYS A 371 21.78 4.53 11.37
C LYS A 371 21.85 5.13 12.77
N LEU A 372 21.64 4.32 13.82
CA LEU A 372 21.66 4.80 15.21
C LEU A 372 23.06 5.33 15.63
N PRO A 373 24.18 4.62 15.38
CA PRO A 373 25.52 5.16 15.65
C PRO A 373 25.83 6.45 14.87
N ILE A 374 25.37 6.57 13.62
CA ILE A 374 25.57 7.79 12.84
C ILE A 374 24.83 8.98 13.47
N LEU A 375 23.60 8.77 13.95
CA LEU A 375 22.85 9.80 14.68
C LEU A 375 23.55 10.18 16.00
N LEU A 376 24.15 9.21 16.69
CA LEU A 376 24.96 9.46 17.89
C LEU A 376 26.19 10.32 17.56
N TYR A 377 26.92 10.00 16.48
CA TYR A 377 28.07 10.77 16.03
C TYR A 377 27.72 12.22 15.66
N GLU A 378 26.64 12.42 14.88
CA GLU A 378 26.12 13.75 14.57
C GLU A 378 25.81 14.55 15.85
N ARG A 379 25.21 13.89 16.85
CA ARG A 379 24.83 14.54 18.11
C ARG A 379 26.04 14.93 18.95
N ILE A 380 27.06 14.08 19.03
CA ILE A 380 28.32 14.36 19.73
C ILE A 380 29.03 15.55 19.08
N ARG A 381 29.12 15.56 17.74
CA ARG A 381 29.73 16.66 16.97
C ARG A 381 29.02 17.99 17.21
N HIS A 382 27.69 18.00 17.24
CA HIS A 382 26.91 19.23 17.45
C HIS A 382 26.91 19.75 18.89
N ARG A 383 27.24 18.93 19.90
CA ARG A 383 27.38 19.37 21.30
C ARG A 383 28.47 20.43 21.49
N HIS A 384 29.44 20.49 20.57
CA HIS A 384 30.52 21.47 20.64
C HIS A 384 30.05 22.91 20.33
N MET A 385 28.88 23.08 19.71
CA MET A 385 28.27 24.39 19.45
C MET A 385 27.20 24.68 20.52
N ARG A 386 27.48 25.65 21.41
CA ARG A 386 26.57 26.09 22.49
C ARG A 386 25.25 26.62 21.92
N ASP A 387 24.20 25.80 21.93
CA ASP A 387 22.83 26.24 21.64
C ASP A 387 22.14 26.69 22.93
N LYS A 388 21.50 27.88 22.90
CA LYS A 388 20.53 28.31 23.92
C LYS A 388 19.51 27.19 24.18
N GLN A 389 19.05 27.04 25.43
CA GLN A 389 18.06 26.04 25.85
C GLN A 389 16.70 26.26 25.16
N LEU A 390 16.59 25.88 23.88
CA LEU A 390 15.34 25.83 23.15
C LEU A 390 14.68 24.48 23.35
N THR A 391 13.37 24.46 23.61
CA THR A 391 12.64 23.19 23.71
C THR A 391 12.62 22.48 22.35
N ARG A 392 12.52 21.15 22.36
CA ARG A 392 12.60 20.35 21.14
C ARG A 392 11.44 20.64 20.18
N GLU A 393 10.23 20.85 20.70
CA GLU A 393 9.07 21.28 19.91
C GLU A 393 9.34 22.62 19.22
N GLN A 394 9.96 23.57 19.92
CA GLN A 394 10.37 24.84 19.33
C GLN A 394 11.42 24.64 18.24
N LYS A 395 12.37 23.71 18.41
CA LYS A 395 13.34 23.37 17.35
C LYS A 395 12.63 22.76 16.13
N THR A 396 11.75 21.77 16.30
CA THR A 396 10.96 21.14 15.22
C THR A 396 10.09 22.16 14.50
N LEU A 397 9.41 23.03 15.24
CA LEU A 397 8.64 24.13 14.66
C LEU A 397 9.55 25.07 13.89
N LEU A 398 10.68 25.53 14.44
CA LEU A 398 11.64 26.40 13.74
C LEU A 398 12.19 25.76 12.46
N TYR A 399 12.38 24.44 12.42
CA TYR A 399 12.77 23.74 11.20
C TYR A 399 11.80 23.99 10.03
N SER A 400 10.51 24.18 10.32
CA SER A 400 9.48 24.47 9.31
C SER A 400 9.69 25.84 8.64
N SER A 401 10.38 26.80 9.27
CA SER A 401 10.67 28.12 8.67
C SER A 401 11.91 28.15 7.77
N LEU A 402 12.72 27.08 7.75
CA LEU A 402 13.94 27.04 6.93
C LEU A 402 13.60 27.11 5.44
N PRO A 403 14.43 27.78 4.61
CA PRO A 403 14.10 28.03 3.21
C PRO A 403 13.97 26.76 2.35
N TYR A 404 14.55 25.64 2.83
CA TYR A 404 14.53 24.30 2.23
C TYR A 404 13.49 23.36 2.88
N SER A 405 12.72 23.82 3.87
CA SER A 405 11.66 23.02 4.46
C SER A 405 10.54 22.79 3.44
N VAL A 406 9.79 21.71 3.63
CA VAL A 406 8.69 21.33 2.73
C VAL A 406 7.57 22.36 2.82
N GLU A 407 7.31 22.83 4.05
CA GLU A 407 6.31 23.82 4.40
C GLU A 407 6.63 25.16 3.73
N ALA A 408 7.89 25.60 3.79
CA ALA A 408 8.32 26.84 3.13
C ALA A 408 8.26 26.73 1.60
N GLN A 409 8.64 25.57 1.03
CA GLN A 409 8.51 25.35 -0.42
C GLN A 409 7.05 25.33 -0.88
N TYR A 410 6.17 24.71 -0.11
CA TYR A 410 4.74 24.69 -0.37
C TYR A 410 4.15 26.12 -0.38
N VAL A 411 4.46 26.91 0.65
CA VAL A 411 4.00 28.30 0.74
C VAL A 411 4.59 29.17 -0.38
N LYS A 412 5.87 28.99 -0.74
CA LYS A 412 6.49 29.70 -1.88
C LYS A 412 5.78 29.38 -3.20
N LYS A 413 5.43 28.10 -3.43
CA LYS A 413 4.65 27.70 -4.63
C LYS A 413 3.25 28.30 -4.61
N LEU A 414 2.59 28.37 -3.45
CA LEU A 414 1.27 28.98 -3.30
C LEU A 414 1.27 30.46 -3.68
N PHE A 415 2.33 31.19 -3.35
CA PHE A 415 2.52 32.60 -3.74
C PHE A 415 3.15 32.78 -5.14
N GLY A 416 3.34 31.72 -5.93
CA GLY A 416 3.94 31.79 -7.27
C GLY A 416 5.43 32.16 -7.28
N MET A 417 6.13 32.04 -6.15
CA MET A 417 7.53 32.45 -5.98
C MET A 417 8.55 31.37 -6.40
N SER A 418 8.11 30.22 -6.90
CA SER A 418 8.99 29.10 -7.25
C SER A 418 9.43 29.16 -8.72
N ASN A 419 10.74 29.12 -8.96
CA ASN A 419 11.28 28.79 -10.29
C ASN A 419 10.94 27.33 -10.59
N ILE A 420 9.99 27.09 -11.49
CA ILE A 420 9.60 25.74 -11.91
C ILE A 420 10.76 25.16 -12.73
N LYS A 421 11.62 24.35 -12.10
CA LYS A 421 12.50 23.44 -12.82
C LYS A 421 11.66 22.26 -13.29
N VAL A 422 11.15 22.31 -14.52
CA VAL A 422 10.53 21.14 -15.16
C VAL A 422 11.66 20.14 -15.44
N SER A 423 11.63 18.99 -14.77
CA SER A 423 12.56 17.88 -15.05
C SER A 423 12.34 17.40 -16.49
N THR A 424 13.37 17.51 -17.33
CA THR A 424 13.38 17.19 -18.77
C THR A 424 13.68 15.71 -19.07
N ASN A 425 13.78 14.84 -18.07
CA ASN A 425 14.11 13.43 -18.29
C ASN A 425 12.92 12.66 -18.90
N ARG A 426 13.12 12.01 -20.06
CA ARG A 426 12.09 11.16 -20.71
C ARG A 426 11.58 10.03 -19.79
N PHE A 427 12.44 9.46 -18.94
CA PHE A 427 12.04 8.47 -17.92
C PHE A 427 11.14 9.04 -16.82
N SER A 428 11.24 10.34 -16.51
CA SER A 428 10.35 11.00 -15.55
C SER A 428 8.94 11.15 -16.12
N GLN A 429 8.80 11.32 -17.44
CA GLN A 429 7.51 11.52 -18.10
C GLN A 429 6.62 10.27 -18.13
N THR A 430 7.20 9.06 -18.27
CA THR A 430 6.44 7.79 -18.21
C THR A 430 5.95 7.50 -16.79
N PHE A 431 6.78 7.70 -15.77
CA PHE A 431 6.38 7.52 -14.37
C PHE A 431 5.49 8.66 -13.82
N GLN A 432 5.49 9.84 -14.45
CA GLN A 432 4.57 10.93 -14.11
C GLN A 432 3.09 10.57 -14.29
N PHE A 433 2.77 9.62 -15.19
CA PHE A 433 1.40 9.14 -15.38
C PHE A 433 0.82 8.47 -14.13
N ILE A 434 1.67 7.76 -13.37
CA ILE A 434 1.27 7.05 -12.14
C ILE A 434 1.53 7.92 -10.91
N TYR A 435 2.70 8.56 -10.81
CA TYR A 435 3.07 9.40 -9.69
C TYR A 435 4.01 10.53 -10.08
N ALA A 436 3.48 11.76 -10.20
CA ALA A 436 4.29 12.95 -10.42
C ALA A 436 5.05 13.36 -9.14
N TRP A 437 6.38 13.30 -9.12
CA TRP A 437 7.18 13.72 -7.95
C TRP A 437 7.00 15.20 -7.59
N ARG A 438 6.89 15.50 -6.29
CA ARG A 438 6.69 16.87 -5.76
C ARG A 438 7.61 17.12 -4.57
N ASP A 439 8.44 18.15 -4.67
CA ASP A 439 9.37 18.55 -3.58
C ASP A 439 8.66 19.20 -2.39
N ASP A 440 7.48 19.76 -2.62
CA ASP A 440 6.65 20.50 -1.66
C ASP A 440 5.66 19.62 -0.90
N PHE A 441 5.77 18.30 -1.03
CA PHE A 441 4.91 17.36 -0.33
C PHE A 441 5.72 16.19 0.23
N ARG A 442 5.37 15.77 1.44
CA ARG A 442 5.93 14.58 2.07
C ARG A 442 4.82 13.74 2.68
N PHE A 443 4.91 12.42 2.55
CA PHE A 443 4.00 11.52 3.25
C PHE A 443 4.28 11.48 4.76
N SER A 444 3.21 11.19 5.52
CA SER A 444 3.24 10.91 6.95
C SER A 444 4.08 9.68 7.25
N SER A 445 4.65 9.59 8.45
CA SER A 445 5.43 8.44 8.91
C SER A 445 4.64 7.13 8.77
N ARG A 446 3.33 7.16 9.06
CA ARG A 446 2.40 6.01 8.98
C ARG A 446 2.32 5.40 7.58
N VAL A 447 2.17 6.27 6.58
CA VAL A 447 2.06 5.87 5.17
C VAL A 447 3.40 5.27 4.68
N VAL A 448 4.52 5.85 5.13
CA VAL A 448 5.86 5.34 4.80
C VAL A 448 6.12 3.99 5.48
N SER A 449 5.70 3.81 6.74
CA SER A 449 5.80 2.51 7.44
C SER A 449 5.12 1.41 6.66
N PHE A 450 3.91 1.67 6.13
CA PHE A 450 3.22 0.70 5.30
C PHE A 450 3.98 0.36 4.01
N CYS A 451 4.57 1.34 3.31
CA CYS A 451 5.37 1.06 2.10
C CYS A 451 6.49 0.03 2.36
N VAL A 452 7.13 0.11 3.53
CA VAL A 452 8.23 -0.78 3.91
C VAL A 452 7.71 -2.15 4.41
N GLN A 453 6.46 -2.24 4.82
CA GLN A 453 5.78 -3.47 5.25
C GLN A 453 5.22 -4.32 4.09
N VAL A 454 5.03 -3.75 2.89
CA VAL A 454 4.50 -4.48 1.73
C VAL A 454 5.37 -5.70 1.36
N PRO A 455 6.71 -5.62 1.25
CA PRO A 455 7.51 -6.79 0.87
C PRO A 455 7.45 -7.96 1.86
N PRO A 456 7.55 -7.77 3.19
CA PRO A 456 7.33 -8.86 4.16
C PRO A 456 5.93 -9.50 4.07
N SER A 457 4.88 -8.69 3.87
CA SER A 457 3.51 -9.21 3.75
C SER A 457 3.31 -10.12 2.52
N LEU A 458 4.05 -9.87 1.44
CA LEU A 458 4.03 -10.71 0.24
C LEU A 458 4.73 -12.07 0.47
N ASP A 459 5.74 -12.16 1.35
CA ASP A 459 6.40 -13.44 1.64
C ASP A 459 5.50 -14.38 2.46
N ALA A 460 4.65 -13.88 3.36
CA ALA A 460 3.69 -14.78 4.02
C ALA A 460 2.59 -15.28 3.09
N LEU A 461 2.19 -14.47 2.12
CA LEU A 461 1.29 -14.91 1.06
C LEU A 461 1.92 -16.01 0.21
N ARG A 462 3.25 -15.99 0.02
CA ARG A 462 4.01 -17.10 -0.57
C ARG A 462 4.00 -18.36 0.31
N LYS A 463 4.10 -18.22 1.63
CA LYS A 463 4.06 -19.35 2.57
C LYS A 463 2.71 -20.07 2.53
N SER A 464 1.60 -19.31 2.54
CA SER A 464 0.25 -19.89 2.45
C SER A 464 -0.02 -20.53 1.09
N SER A 465 0.50 -19.92 0.00
CA SER A 465 0.34 -20.50 -1.33
C SER A 465 1.10 -21.81 -1.52
N GLN A 466 2.28 -21.94 -0.92
CA GLN A 466 3.02 -23.20 -0.96
C GLN A 466 2.28 -24.34 -0.25
N GLN A 467 1.56 -24.05 0.85
CA GLN A 467 0.71 -25.06 1.51
C GLN A 467 -0.43 -25.51 0.60
N VAL A 468 -1.07 -24.57 -0.11
CA VAL A 468 -2.16 -24.84 -1.05
C VAL A 468 -1.66 -25.63 -2.27
N VAL A 469 -0.49 -25.30 -2.81
CA VAL A 469 0.15 -26.07 -3.90
C VAL A 469 0.42 -27.51 -3.46
N ASN A 470 0.92 -27.71 -2.24
CA ASN A 470 1.19 -29.06 -1.72
C ASN A 470 -0.11 -29.87 -1.49
N LEU A 471 -1.23 -29.20 -1.17
CA LEU A 471 -2.54 -29.83 -1.07
C LEU A 471 -3.09 -30.18 -2.46
N LEU A 472 -3.01 -29.23 -3.40
CA LEU A 472 -3.44 -29.42 -4.79
C LEU A 472 -2.64 -30.54 -5.46
N SER A 473 -1.32 -30.59 -5.28
CA SER A 473 -0.48 -31.65 -5.84
C SER A 473 -0.81 -33.02 -5.25
N LYS A 474 -1.20 -33.09 -3.97
CA LYS A 474 -1.68 -34.34 -3.36
C LYS A 474 -3.01 -34.80 -3.94
N LEU A 475 -3.93 -33.87 -4.21
CA LEU A 475 -5.21 -34.17 -4.86
C LEU A 475 -5.01 -34.63 -6.31
N THR A 476 -4.07 -34.02 -7.03
CA THR A 476 -3.69 -34.47 -8.37
C THR A 476 -3.07 -35.87 -8.34
N ASN A 477 -2.17 -36.15 -7.38
CA ASN A 477 -1.45 -37.43 -7.31
C ASN A 477 -2.24 -38.57 -6.63
N SER A 478 -3.24 -38.28 -5.80
CA SER A 478 -4.13 -39.31 -5.23
C SER A 478 -5.08 -39.92 -6.25
N SER A 479 -5.06 -39.41 -7.49
CA SER A 479 -5.87 -39.88 -8.60
C SER A 479 -5.11 -40.91 -9.47
N ASP A 480 -4.04 -41.54 -8.96
CA ASP A 480 -3.36 -42.64 -9.64
C ASP A 480 -4.30 -43.87 -9.76
N PRO A 481 -4.40 -44.49 -10.95
CA PRO A 481 -5.46 -45.44 -11.34
C PRO A 481 -5.31 -46.87 -10.77
N ASN A 482 -4.48 -47.08 -9.74
CA ASN A 482 -4.21 -48.43 -9.22
C ASN A 482 -5.29 -48.99 -8.27
N LEU A 483 -6.46 -48.35 -8.18
CA LEU A 483 -7.59 -48.83 -7.38
C LEU A 483 -8.93 -48.93 -8.15
N GLN A 484 -8.89 -48.93 -9.48
CA GLN A 484 -10.04 -49.25 -10.32
C GLN A 484 -9.62 -50.24 -11.42
N ALA A 485 -9.32 -51.46 -11.00
CA ALA A 485 -9.55 -52.63 -11.84
C ALA A 485 -10.96 -53.13 -11.52
N ASP A 486 -11.99 -52.50 -12.09
CA ASP A 486 -13.25 -53.17 -12.42
C ASP A 486 -14.08 -52.30 -13.38
N GLU A 487 -14.75 -53.00 -14.29
CA GLU A 487 -15.32 -52.60 -15.57
C GLU A 487 -16.25 -51.37 -15.57
N ASN A 488 -15.93 -50.35 -16.40
CA ASN A 488 -16.82 -49.67 -17.37
C ASN A 488 -16.17 -48.40 -17.94
N PRO A 489 -16.03 -48.21 -19.27
CA PRO A 489 -15.44 -47.01 -19.85
C PRO A 489 -16.52 -45.93 -20.03
N SER A 490 -16.94 -45.28 -18.95
CA SER A 490 -17.83 -44.12 -19.04
C SER A 490 -17.33 -42.98 -18.15
N SER A 491 -16.71 -42.01 -18.83
CA SER A 491 -16.33 -40.67 -18.34
C SER A 491 -15.27 -40.60 -17.25
N ASP A 492 -14.07 -41.11 -17.54
CA ASP A 492 -12.87 -40.58 -16.87
C ASP A 492 -12.66 -39.13 -17.34
N PHE A 493 -13.03 -38.18 -16.48
CA PHE A 493 -12.66 -36.77 -16.62
C PHE A 493 -11.27 -36.60 -15.96
N PRO A 494 -10.15 -36.66 -16.71
CA PRO A 494 -8.82 -36.47 -16.10
C PRO A 494 -8.71 -35.01 -15.65
N LEU A 495 -8.74 -34.75 -14.34
CA LEU A 495 -8.69 -33.40 -13.74
C LEU A 495 -7.57 -32.54 -14.37
N PRO A 496 -7.81 -31.26 -14.69
CA PRO A 496 -6.78 -30.40 -15.28
C PRO A 496 -5.68 -30.13 -14.24
N ASP A 497 -4.48 -29.83 -14.71
CA ASP A 497 -3.35 -29.49 -13.83
C ASP A 497 -3.58 -28.15 -13.11
N PHE A 498 -4.18 -28.22 -11.92
CA PHE A 498 -4.55 -27.06 -11.10
C PHE A 498 -3.36 -26.19 -10.70
N VAL A 499 -2.14 -26.75 -10.70
CA VAL A 499 -0.93 -26.05 -10.25
C VAL A 499 -0.60 -24.88 -11.17
N ARG A 500 -0.68 -25.05 -12.50
CA ARG A 500 -0.38 -23.99 -13.47
C ARG A 500 -1.34 -22.81 -13.33
N SER A 501 -2.64 -23.09 -13.31
CA SER A 501 -3.69 -22.07 -13.20
C SER A 501 -3.61 -21.32 -11.86
N TYR A 502 -3.25 -22.02 -10.78
CA TYR A 502 -3.01 -21.42 -9.48
C TYR A 502 -1.82 -20.43 -9.47
N LEU A 503 -0.68 -20.84 -10.03
CA LEU A 503 0.53 -19.99 -10.06
C LEU A 503 0.30 -18.69 -10.85
N ILE A 504 -0.38 -18.79 -12.01
CA ILE A 504 -0.70 -17.62 -12.83
C ILE A 504 -1.66 -16.69 -12.07
N ALA A 505 -2.70 -17.21 -11.41
CA ALA A 505 -3.63 -16.42 -10.61
C ALA A 505 -2.91 -15.68 -9.49
N PHE A 506 -2.00 -16.36 -8.78
CA PHE A 506 -1.24 -15.81 -7.66
C PHE A 506 -0.32 -14.65 -8.09
N ILE A 507 0.41 -14.81 -9.19
CA ILE A 507 1.28 -13.77 -9.76
C ILE A 507 0.47 -12.59 -10.26
N ALA A 508 -0.64 -12.85 -10.96
CA ALA A 508 -1.53 -11.80 -11.46
C ALA A 508 -2.18 -11.01 -10.32
N ALA A 509 -2.63 -11.68 -9.25
CA ALA A 509 -3.17 -11.03 -8.06
C ALA A 509 -2.12 -10.11 -7.41
N LEU A 510 -0.87 -10.57 -7.29
CA LEU A 510 0.23 -9.78 -6.70
C LEU A 510 0.52 -8.53 -7.53
N PHE A 511 0.52 -8.67 -8.85
CA PHE A 511 0.71 -7.53 -9.73
C PHE A 511 -0.41 -6.50 -9.60
N ILE A 512 -1.67 -6.95 -9.59
CA ILE A 512 -2.84 -6.06 -9.46
C ILE A 512 -2.85 -5.36 -8.10
N THR A 513 -2.59 -6.05 -6.99
CA THR A 513 -2.54 -5.40 -5.66
C THR A 513 -1.44 -4.35 -5.59
N LEU A 514 -0.24 -4.63 -6.13
CA LEU A 514 0.84 -3.64 -6.19
C LEU A 514 0.43 -2.39 -6.98
N VAL A 515 -0.22 -2.57 -8.14
CA VAL A 515 -0.73 -1.44 -8.94
C VAL A 515 -1.78 -0.64 -8.16
N GLN A 516 -2.73 -1.29 -7.50
CA GLN A 516 -3.76 -0.61 -6.71
C GLN A 516 -3.18 0.16 -5.52
N LEU A 517 -2.16 -0.39 -4.84
CA LEU A 517 -1.46 0.32 -3.77
C LEU A 517 -0.75 1.57 -4.29
N LEU A 518 -0.06 1.50 -5.45
CA LEU A 518 0.55 2.66 -6.08
C LEU A 518 -0.47 3.76 -6.42
N VAL A 519 -1.64 3.37 -6.93
CA VAL A 519 -2.75 4.30 -7.20
C VAL A 519 -3.28 4.92 -5.91
N MET A 520 -3.44 4.13 -4.84
CA MET A 520 -3.87 4.62 -3.52
C MET A 520 -2.88 5.66 -2.96
N PHE A 521 -1.56 5.47 -3.11
CA PHE A 521 -0.58 6.48 -2.68
C PHE A 521 -0.73 7.81 -3.41
N ALA A 522 -0.99 7.76 -4.73
CA ALA A 522 -1.30 8.96 -5.50
C ALA A 522 -2.62 9.60 -5.03
N GLY A 523 -3.62 8.77 -4.71
CA GLY A 523 -4.91 9.16 -4.12
C GLY A 523 -4.76 9.89 -2.79
N ILE A 524 -4.06 9.30 -1.81
CA ILE A 524 -3.78 9.89 -0.49
C ILE A 524 -3.23 11.31 -0.63
N ARG A 525 -2.25 11.50 -1.51
CA ARG A 525 -1.66 12.83 -1.73
C ARG A 525 -2.66 13.82 -2.31
N ARG A 526 -3.40 13.42 -3.33
CA ARG A 526 -4.42 14.27 -3.97
C ARG A 526 -5.47 14.70 -2.95
N ASN A 527 -6.00 13.72 -2.22
CA ASN A 527 -6.99 13.88 -1.18
C ASN A 527 -6.51 14.78 -0.03
N LEU A 528 -5.28 14.60 0.45
CA LEU A 528 -4.72 15.45 1.49
C LEU A 528 -4.51 16.91 1.01
N LEU A 529 -4.10 17.10 -0.24
CA LEU A 529 -3.96 18.44 -0.83
C LEU A 529 -5.32 19.12 -1.06
N GLN A 530 -6.37 18.35 -1.39
CA GLN A 530 -7.75 18.85 -1.47
C GLN A 530 -8.27 19.22 -0.08
N ALA A 531 -8.01 18.40 0.94
CA ALA A 531 -8.35 18.69 2.32
C ALA A 531 -7.68 20.00 2.81
N PHE A 532 -6.41 20.26 2.47
CA PHE A 532 -5.76 21.55 2.77
C PHE A 532 -6.44 22.76 2.10
N ARG A 533 -7.10 22.56 0.95
CA ARG A 533 -7.86 23.61 0.26
C ARG A 533 -9.28 23.77 0.82
N GLY A 534 -9.75 22.82 1.62
CA GLY A 534 -11.16 22.71 2.00
C GLY A 534 -12.06 22.33 0.82
N ASP A 535 -11.54 21.55 -0.13
CA ASP A 535 -12.30 21.01 -1.27
C ASP A 535 -12.88 19.63 -0.89
N ASP A 536 -14.21 19.56 -0.83
CA ASP A 536 -14.98 18.39 -0.38
C ASP A 536 -15.50 17.54 -1.57
N SER A 537 -14.91 17.67 -2.76
CA SER A 537 -15.36 16.96 -3.97
C SER A 537 -15.19 15.44 -3.91
N GLU A 538 -14.07 14.96 -3.37
CA GLU A 538 -13.75 13.52 -3.25
C GLU A 538 -14.07 12.95 -1.87
N ILE A 539 -13.69 13.67 -0.81
CA ILE A 539 -13.91 13.26 0.59
C ILE A 539 -15.13 14.00 1.14
N PRO A 540 -16.01 13.34 1.92
CA PRO A 540 -17.14 14.00 2.58
C PRO A 540 -16.65 15.16 3.46
N ARG A 541 -17.44 16.23 3.59
CA ARG A 541 -17.06 17.38 4.40
C ARG A 541 -16.90 17.00 5.88
N ARG A 542 -15.84 17.51 6.52
CA ARG A 542 -15.59 17.32 7.96
C ARG A 542 -16.72 17.91 8.81
N LEU A 543 -17.34 17.09 9.65
CA LEU A 543 -18.37 17.51 10.62
C LEU A 543 -17.79 17.57 12.05
N SER A 544 -18.08 18.64 12.80
CA SER A 544 -17.57 18.79 14.17
C SER A 544 -18.13 17.76 15.15
N SER A 545 -19.35 17.28 14.91
CA SER A 545 -20.01 16.21 15.69
C SER A 545 -19.26 14.88 15.61
N GLU A 546 -18.49 14.64 14.55
CA GLU A 546 -17.81 13.37 14.28
C GLU A 546 -16.33 13.37 14.65
N ASN A 547 -15.85 14.39 15.37
CA ASN A 547 -14.43 14.50 15.73
C ASN A 547 -13.89 13.26 16.47
N ILE A 548 -14.72 12.62 17.31
CA ILE A 548 -14.36 11.38 18.01
C ILE A 548 -14.09 10.26 16.99
N ASN A 549 -15.00 10.10 16.01
CA ASN A 549 -14.88 9.11 14.94
C ASN A 549 -13.64 9.33 14.07
N TYR A 550 -13.27 10.59 13.79
CA TYR A 550 -12.05 10.88 13.03
C TYR A 550 -10.76 10.51 13.79
N ILE A 551 -10.76 10.68 15.11
CA ILE A 551 -9.64 10.28 15.97
C ILE A 551 -9.56 8.76 16.10
N THR A 552 -10.67 8.07 16.35
CA THR A 552 -10.67 6.59 16.39
C THR A 552 -10.29 6.00 15.03
N GLY A 553 -10.82 6.54 13.93
CA GLY A 553 -10.42 6.14 12.57
C GLY A 553 -8.92 6.27 12.31
N THR A 554 -8.30 7.32 12.85
CA THR A 554 -6.84 7.54 12.80
C THR A 554 -6.04 6.44 13.50
N PHE A 555 -6.56 5.86 14.59
CA PHE A 555 -5.93 4.74 15.29
C PHE A 555 -6.03 3.44 14.49
N HIS A 556 -7.17 3.20 13.84
CA HIS A 556 -7.42 1.97 13.08
C HIS A 556 -6.78 1.95 11.69
N PHE A 557 -6.53 3.11 11.07
CA PHE A 557 -6.07 3.22 9.68
C PHE A 557 -4.92 2.27 9.30
N ALA A 558 -3.84 2.25 10.08
CA ALA A 558 -2.66 1.44 9.74
C ALA A 558 -2.95 -0.07 9.84
N GLY A 559 -3.68 -0.50 10.87
CA GLY A 559 -4.06 -1.90 11.06
C GLY A 559 -5.06 -2.37 10.01
N TYR A 560 -6.10 -1.57 9.74
CA TYR A 560 -7.08 -1.85 8.70
C TYR A 560 -6.42 -1.95 7.33
N LEU A 561 -5.48 -1.07 7.00
CA LEU A 561 -4.79 -1.13 5.71
C LEU A 561 -4.08 -2.47 5.50
N ILE A 562 -3.33 -2.94 6.51
CA ILE A 562 -2.63 -4.24 6.43
C ILE A 562 -3.64 -5.38 6.28
N GLY A 563 -4.68 -5.40 7.12
CA GLY A 563 -5.70 -6.46 7.09
C GLY A 563 -6.46 -6.51 5.75
N TYR A 564 -6.90 -5.37 5.24
CA TYR A 564 -7.62 -5.28 3.96
C TYR A 564 -6.73 -5.68 2.78
N VAL A 565 -5.43 -5.35 2.79
CA VAL A 565 -4.51 -5.76 1.72
C VAL A 565 -4.31 -7.27 1.70
N ILE A 566 -4.11 -7.90 2.86
CA ILE A 566 -3.95 -9.36 2.96
C ILE A 566 -5.25 -10.05 2.50
N LEU A 567 -6.39 -9.60 3.00
CA LEU A 567 -7.68 -10.20 2.70
C LEU A 567 -8.08 -10.01 1.22
N ALA A 568 -7.89 -8.79 0.69
CA ALA A 568 -8.13 -8.50 -0.72
C ALA A 568 -7.24 -9.32 -1.64
N TYR A 569 -5.97 -9.53 -1.26
CA TYR A 569 -5.08 -10.41 -2.01
C TYR A 569 -5.61 -11.84 -2.08
N ILE A 570 -6.05 -12.40 -0.94
CA ILE A 570 -6.60 -13.76 -0.87
C ILE A 570 -7.85 -13.87 -1.76
N PHE A 571 -8.81 -12.95 -1.62
CA PHE A 571 -10.03 -12.98 -2.43
C PHE A 571 -9.75 -12.76 -3.92
N LEU A 572 -8.83 -11.86 -4.27
CA LEU A 572 -8.44 -11.64 -5.66
C LEU A 572 -7.75 -12.87 -6.26
N ALA A 573 -6.87 -13.53 -5.50
CA ALA A 573 -6.22 -14.76 -5.94
C ALA A 573 -7.23 -15.89 -6.15
N ILE A 574 -8.19 -16.08 -5.24
CA ILE A 574 -9.27 -17.06 -5.38
C ILE A 574 -10.15 -16.73 -6.59
N PHE A 575 -10.54 -15.47 -6.76
CA PHE A 575 -11.37 -15.03 -7.88
C PHE A 575 -10.68 -15.27 -9.23
N LEU A 576 -9.41 -14.89 -9.36
CA LEU A 576 -8.62 -15.15 -10.56
C LEU A 576 -8.38 -16.64 -10.78
N PHE A 577 -8.18 -17.42 -9.71
CA PHE A 577 -8.00 -18.86 -9.80
C PHE A 577 -9.25 -19.57 -10.34
N ILE A 578 -10.44 -19.20 -9.86
CA ILE A 578 -11.71 -19.74 -10.39
C ILE A 578 -11.86 -19.41 -11.89
N ILE A 579 -11.53 -18.19 -12.30
CA ILE A 579 -11.58 -17.78 -13.71
C ILE A 579 -10.59 -18.58 -14.55
N LEU A 580 -9.33 -18.72 -14.10
CA LEU A 580 -8.30 -19.41 -14.84
C LEU A 580 -8.55 -20.92 -14.91
N ILE A 581 -9.03 -21.57 -13.84
CA ILE A 581 -9.46 -22.97 -13.90
C ILE A 581 -10.62 -23.12 -14.89
N SER A 582 -11.60 -22.22 -14.86
CA SER A 582 -12.73 -22.29 -15.79
C SER A 582 -12.25 -22.22 -17.23
N ILE A 583 -11.30 -21.33 -17.53
CA ILE A 583 -10.68 -21.22 -18.86
C ILE A 583 -9.88 -22.48 -19.20
N ASP A 584 -9.07 -22.99 -18.27
CA ASP A 584 -8.20 -24.16 -18.48
C ASP A 584 -9.02 -25.45 -18.68
N ALA A 585 -10.10 -25.62 -17.90
CA ALA A 585 -11.07 -26.70 -18.07
C ALA A 585 -11.81 -26.60 -19.41
N LEU A 586 -12.21 -25.40 -19.82
CA LEU A 586 -12.83 -25.18 -21.14
C LEU A 586 -11.87 -25.54 -22.29
N ILE A 587 -10.59 -25.19 -22.16
CA ILE A 587 -9.56 -25.50 -23.16
C ILE A 587 -9.25 -27.01 -23.19
N THR A 588 -9.11 -27.64 -22.03
CA THR A 588 -8.64 -29.02 -21.90
C THR A 588 -9.73 -30.03 -22.25
N TYR A 589 -10.96 -29.85 -21.77
CA TYR A 589 -12.06 -30.77 -22.02
C TYR A 589 -12.84 -30.48 -23.29
N GLY A 590 -12.59 -29.32 -23.92
CA GLY A 590 -12.87 -29.11 -25.32
C GLY A 590 -14.26 -29.54 -25.78
N ASN A 591 -15.31 -29.32 -24.98
CA ASN A 591 -16.67 -29.44 -25.48
C ASN A 591 -16.99 -28.17 -26.27
N VAL A 592 -16.32 -28.03 -27.43
CA VAL A 592 -16.46 -26.91 -28.36
C VAL A 592 -17.92 -26.65 -28.68
N LYS A 593 -18.75 -27.71 -28.68
CA LYS A 593 -20.21 -27.64 -28.86
C LYS A 593 -20.92 -26.88 -27.73
N PHE A 594 -20.55 -27.09 -26.46
CA PHE A 594 -21.15 -26.37 -25.34
C PHE A 594 -20.79 -24.87 -25.37
N LEU A 595 -19.51 -24.57 -25.59
CA LEU A 595 -19.04 -23.18 -25.74
C LEU A 595 -19.67 -22.52 -26.97
N GLU A 596 -19.73 -23.21 -28.10
CA GLU A 596 -20.39 -22.74 -29.33
C GLU A 596 -21.89 -22.49 -29.10
N THR A 597 -22.58 -23.35 -28.33
CA THR A 597 -24.01 -23.17 -27.99
C THR A 597 -24.21 -21.93 -27.12
N ILE A 598 -23.36 -21.72 -26.12
CA ILE A 598 -23.41 -20.53 -25.26
C ILE A 598 -23.11 -19.27 -26.09
N LEU A 599 -22.06 -19.28 -26.92
CA LEU A 599 -21.70 -18.13 -27.76
C LEU A 599 -22.79 -17.80 -28.78
N LYS A 600 -23.48 -18.80 -29.35
CA LYS A 600 -24.63 -18.58 -30.23
C LYS A 600 -25.79 -17.86 -29.55
N ILE A 601 -25.96 -18.01 -28.24
CA ILE A 601 -26.99 -17.31 -27.47
C ILE A 601 -26.52 -15.92 -27.04
N ILE A 602 -25.27 -15.81 -26.56
CA ILE A 602 -24.72 -14.57 -25.99
C ILE A 602 -24.39 -13.53 -27.07
N ILE A 603 -23.85 -13.93 -28.22
CA ILE A 603 -23.39 -12.96 -29.23
C ILE A 603 -24.56 -12.17 -29.84
N PRO A 604 -25.67 -12.78 -30.31
CA PRO A 604 -26.80 -12.04 -30.86
C PRO A 604 -27.46 -11.11 -29.82
N THR A 605 -27.55 -11.56 -28.57
CA THR A 605 -28.10 -10.74 -27.47
C THR A 605 -27.22 -9.52 -27.19
N LEU A 606 -25.89 -9.68 -27.15
CA LEU A 606 -24.96 -8.55 -27.04
C LEU A 606 -25.04 -7.60 -28.24
N ILE A 607 -25.07 -8.12 -29.46
CA ILE A 607 -25.20 -7.29 -30.67
C ILE A 607 -26.49 -6.46 -30.63
N LEU A 608 -27.61 -7.06 -30.22
CA LEU A 608 -28.88 -6.35 -30.05
C LEU A 608 -28.78 -5.23 -29.01
N VAL A 609 -28.12 -5.47 -27.87
CA VAL A 609 -27.85 -4.44 -26.84
C VAL A 609 -27.07 -3.27 -27.43
N PHE A 610 -25.96 -3.54 -28.13
CA PHE A 610 -25.10 -2.51 -28.73
C PHE A 610 -25.82 -1.75 -29.85
N PHE A 611 -26.50 -2.47 -30.75
CA PHE A 611 -27.28 -1.89 -31.83
C PHE A 611 -28.31 -0.91 -31.28
N LYS A 612 -29.10 -1.34 -30.28
CA LYS A 612 -30.11 -0.49 -29.66
C LYS A 612 -29.48 0.71 -28.95
N MET A 613 -28.43 0.51 -28.16
CA MET A 613 -27.75 1.62 -27.47
C MET A 613 -27.30 2.70 -28.47
N TYR A 614 -26.82 2.29 -29.64
CA TYR A 614 -26.39 3.21 -30.69
C TYR A 614 -27.57 3.87 -31.42
N LEU A 615 -28.59 3.09 -31.78
CA LEU A 615 -29.82 3.58 -32.40
C LEU A 615 -30.50 4.64 -31.51
N ASN A 616 -30.65 4.37 -30.21
CA ASN A 616 -31.22 5.33 -29.26
C ASN A 616 -30.39 6.62 -29.17
N LYS A 617 -29.06 6.52 -29.25
CA LYS A 617 -28.16 7.68 -29.22
C LYS A 617 -28.24 8.51 -30.50
N ILE A 618 -28.31 7.86 -31.67
CA ILE A 618 -28.48 8.54 -32.97
C ILE A 618 -29.84 9.23 -33.04
N LEU A 619 -30.93 8.51 -32.78
CA LEU A 619 -32.28 9.07 -32.82
C LEU A 619 -32.44 10.19 -31.78
N GLY A 620 -31.87 9.99 -30.58
CA GLY A 620 -31.78 11.02 -29.56
C GLY A 620 -31.10 12.29 -30.05
N GLN A 621 -29.94 12.16 -30.69
CA GLN A 621 -29.16 13.31 -31.15
C GLN A 621 -29.82 14.02 -32.33
N TYR A 622 -30.21 13.30 -33.39
CA TYR A 622 -30.58 13.89 -34.67
C TYR A 622 -32.09 14.07 -34.89
N ILE A 623 -32.94 13.30 -34.20
CA ILE A 623 -34.40 13.33 -34.42
C ILE A 623 -35.12 13.97 -33.23
N PHE A 624 -34.75 13.60 -32.01
CA PHE A 624 -35.48 14.01 -30.81
C PHE A 624 -34.98 15.33 -30.23
N LEU A 625 -33.67 15.57 -30.11
CA LEU A 625 -33.14 16.82 -29.55
C LEU A 625 -33.03 17.93 -30.61
N GLN A 626 -33.17 19.17 -30.16
CA GLN A 626 -32.88 20.37 -30.94
C GLN A 626 -31.37 20.57 -31.08
N HIS A 627 -30.94 21.14 -32.21
CA HIS A 627 -29.54 21.50 -32.49
C HIS A 627 -28.55 20.34 -32.23
N ASP A 628 -28.88 19.14 -32.68
CA ASP A 628 -28.03 17.94 -32.57
C ASP A 628 -27.50 17.64 -31.15
N GLY A 629 -28.27 18.02 -30.12
CA GLY A 629 -27.95 17.79 -28.72
C GLY A 629 -27.14 18.88 -28.02
N GLU A 630 -27.02 20.07 -28.60
CA GLU A 630 -26.43 21.24 -27.92
C GLU A 630 -27.32 21.76 -26.78
N VAL A 631 -28.64 21.64 -26.93
CA VAL A 631 -29.63 22.04 -25.92
C VAL A 631 -30.51 20.85 -25.57
N LEU A 632 -30.79 20.67 -24.27
CA LEU A 632 -31.74 19.66 -23.78
C LEU A 632 -33.19 20.13 -24.02
N SER A 633 -33.59 20.20 -25.28
CA SER A 633 -34.94 20.57 -25.72
C SER A 633 -35.40 19.62 -26.82
N ILE A 634 -36.65 19.16 -26.73
CA ILE A 634 -37.20 18.16 -27.65
C ILE A 634 -37.80 18.87 -28.86
N ASN A 635 -37.38 18.49 -30.08
CA ASN A 635 -37.89 19.04 -31.33
C ASN A 635 -39.24 18.39 -31.71
N ASN A 636 -39.25 17.08 -31.93
CA ASN A 636 -40.45 16.33 -32.33
C ASN A 636 -41.02 15.51 -31.17
N ARG A 637 -41.85 16.16 -30.35
CA ARG A 637 -42.46 15.53 -29.16
C ARG A 637 -43.35 14.34 -29.53
N ARG A 638 -44.07 14.37 -30.67
CA ARG A 638 -44.96 13.28 -31.09
C ARG A 638 -44.19 12.02 -31.45
N ALA A 639 -43.15 12.13 -32.27
CA ALA A 639 -42.30 11.00 -32.64
C ALA A 639 -41.58 10.41 -31.43
N PHE A 640 -41.15 11.26 -30.48
CA PHE A 640 -40.54 10.82 -29.23
C PHE A 640 -41.49 9.96 -28.38
N MET A 641 -42.77 10.35 -28.25
CA MET A 641 -43.76 9.57 -27.49
C MET A 641 -44.04 8.21 -28.14
N VAL A 642 -44.19 8.16 -29.47
CA VAL A 642 -44.39 6.90 -30.21
C VAL A 642 -43.15 6.00 -30.07
N PHE A 643 -41.96 6.59 -30.19
CA PHE A 643 -40.71 5.85 -30.02
C PHE A 643 -40.57 5.26 -28.62
N ILE A 644 -40.83 6.03 -27.55
CA ILE A 644 -40.78 5.51 -26.17
C ILE A 644 -41.73 4.33 -26.00
N TYR A 645 -42.96 4.43 -26.53
CA TYR A 645 -43.95 3.36 -26.40
C TYR A 645 -43.46 2.04 -27.01
N PHE A 646 -42.95 2.04 -28.24
CA PHE A 646 -42.41 0.82 -28.86
C PHE A 646 -41.09 0.37 -28.21
N ASN A 647 -40.26 1.32 -27.80
CA ASN A 647 -38.96 1.05 -27.19
C ASN A 647 -39.08 0.40 -25.81
N PHE A 648 -40.20 0.63 -25.09
CA PHE A 648 -40.49 0.04 -23.79
C PHE A 648 -40.42 -1.50 -23.79
N PHE A 649 -41.00 -2.16 -24.79
CA PHE A 649 -40.99 -3.63 -24.88
C PHE A 649 -39.57 -4.19 -25.05
N LEU A 650 -38.73 -3.51 -25.84
CA LEU A 650 -37.31 -3.88 -25.98
C LEU A 650 -36.49 -3.51 -24.75
N ASP A 651 -36.85 -2.45 -24.01
CA ASP A 651 -36.18 -2.05 -22.77
C ASP A 651 -36.46 -3.01 -21.62
N ALA A 652 -37.64 -3.62 -21.57
CA ALA A 652 -37.96 -4.62 -20.55
C ALA A 652 -36.99 -5.82 -20.62
N PHE A 653 -36.75 -6.36 -21.82
CA PHE A 653 -35.79 -7.45 -22.02
C PHE A 653 -34.34 -7.03 -21.72
N LEU A 654 -33.94 -5.84 -22.20
CA LEU A 654 -32.58 -5.35 -21.98
C LEU A 654 -32.32 -4.93 -20.54
N GLY A 655 -33.35 -4.54 -19.80
CA GLY A 655 -33.29 -4.27 -18.37
C GLY A 655 -32.81 -5.49 -17.59
N PHE A 656 -33.24 -6.69 -17.98
CA PHE A 656 -32.77 -7.95 -17.38
C PHE A 656 -31.28 -8.19 -17.64
N VAL A 657 -30.83 -8.04 -18.89
CA VAL A 657 -29.40 -8.16 -19.26
C VAL A 657 -28.58 -7.09 -18.51
N ALA A 658 -29.07 -5.86 -18.43
CA ALA A 658 -28.43 -4.77 -17.70
C ALA A 658 -28.30 -5.08 -16.20
N ALA A 659 -29.31 -5.71 -15.59
CA ALA A 659 -29.26 -6.14 -14.19
C ALA A 659 -28.16 -7.19 -13.95
N ILE A 660 -28.02 -8.19 -14.84
CA ILE A 660 -26.93 -9.17 -14.76
C ILE A 660 -25.56 -8.48 -14.90
N THR A 661 -25.41 -7.60 -15.89
CA THR A 661 -24.14 -6.87 -16.08
C THR A 661 -23.81 -5.96 -14.89
N ARG A 662 -24.83 -5.40 -14.21
CA ARG A 662 -24.66 -4.63 -12.97
C ARG A 662 -24.07 -5.51 -11.86
N ILE A 663 -24.62 -6.71 -11.64
CA ILE A 663 -24.12 -7.65 -10.63
C ILE A 663 -22.67 -8.05 -10.96
N LEU A 664 -22.38 -8.44 -12.20
CA LEU A 664 -21.03 -8.84 -12.62
C LEU A 664 -20.01 -7.71 -12.44
N ARG A 665 -20.34 -6.48 -12.86
CA ARG A 665 -19.46 -5.31 -12.67
C ARG A 665 -19.27 -4.96 -11.20
N SER A 666 -20.30 -5.12 -10.36
CA SER A 666 -20.19 -4.90 -8.92
C SER A 666 -19.28 -5.92 -8.25
N ILE A 667 -19.37 -7.20 -8.61
CA ILE A 667 -18.47 -8.25 -8.09
C ILE A 667 -17.03 -7.97 -8.51
N ALA A 668 -16.80 -7.73 -9.80
CA ALA A 668 -15.46 -7.44 -10.32
C ALA A 668 -14.87 -6.16 -9.70
N GLY A 669 -15.66 -5.09 -9.62
CA GLY A 669 -15.25 -3.83 -8.98
C GLY A 669 -14.97 -4.02 -7.49
N GLY A 670 -15.83 -4.73 -6.76
CA GLY A 670 -15.67 -5.02 -5.34
C GLY A 670 -14.35 -5.71 -5.05
N VAL A 671 -14.04 -6.80 -5.76
CA VAL A 671 -12.79 -7.56 -5.56
C VAL A 671 -11.55 -6.74 -5.96
N LEU A 672 -11.61 -5.99 -7.08
CA LEU A 672 -10.47 -5.20 -7.56
C LEU A 672 -10.15 -3.98 -6.67
N TYR A 673 -11.16 -3.35 -6.08
CA TYR A 673 -10.99 -2.17 -5.22
C TYR A 673 -10.93 -2.53 -3.73
N MET A 674 -11.09 -3.79 -3.34
CA MET A 674 -11.12 -4.22 -1.93
C MET A 674 -9.85 -3.84 -1.14
N CYS A 675 -8.68 -3.82 -1.80
CA CYS A 675 -7.42 -3.48 -1.13
C CYS A 675 -7.27 -1.97 -0.87
N ARG A 676 -8.16 -1.13 -1.41
CA ARG A 676 -8.06 0.33 -1.37
C ARG A 676 -9.03 0.91 -0.34
N LEU A 677 -8.47 1.55 0.69
CA LEU A 677 -9.26 2.24 1.72
C LEU A 677 -9.73 3.64 1.28
N ASP A 678 -9.20 4.19 0.19
CA ASP A 678 -9.58 5.51 -0.32
C ASP A 678 -10.87 5.50 -1.15
N TYR A 679 -11.47 4.33 -1.37
CA TYR A 679 -12.69 4.15 -2.13
C TYR A 679 -13.64 3.21 -1.37
N SER A 680 -14.91 3.61 -1.22
CA SER A 680 -15.92 2.75 -0.62
C SER A 680 -16.68 1.96 -1.68
N PRO A 681 -16.78 0.62 -1.58
CA PRO A 681 -17.60 -0.20 -2.48
C PRO A 681 -19.10 -0.02 -2.26
N LEU A 682 -19.53 0.55 -1.13
CA LEU A 682 -20.94 0.68 -0.72
C LEU A 682 -21.67 1.87 -1.36
N GLY A 683 -20.95 2.73 -2.12
CA GLY A 683 -21.51 3.90 -2.82
C GLY A 683 -21.75 5.12 -1.93
N ARG A 684 -21.90 6.31 -2.54
CA ARG A 684 -21.80 7.62 -1.85
C ARG A 684 -22.69 7.82 -0.63
N LYS A 685 -23.91 7.26 -0.62
CA LYS A 685 -24.86 7.40 0.49
C LYS A 685 -24.59 6.46 1.66
N LEU A 686 -23.83 5.38 1.43
CA LEU A 686 -23.53 4.34 2.42
C LEU A 686 -22.04 4.31 2.78
N GLU A 687 -21.26 5.33 2.36
CA GLU A 687 -19.84 5.49 2.69
C GLU A 687 -19.56 5.49 4.19
N THR A 688 -20.51 5.96 5.01
CA THR A 688 -20.37 6.01 6.48
C THR A 688 -20.43 4.64 7.15
N ILE A 689 -21.01 3.64 6.48
CA ILE A 689 -21.10 2.25 6.99
C ILE A 689 -19.76 1.53 6.79
N ASP A 690 -18.97 1.97 5.82
CA ASP A 690 -17.66 1.41 5.52
C ASP A 690 -16.62 1.85 6.56
N SER A 691 -16.26 0.92 7.46
CA SER A 691 -15.25 1.16 8.50
C SER A 691 -13.86 1.43 7.93
N GLY A 692 -13.52 0.85 6.77
CA GLY A 692 -12.25 1.07 6.09
C GLY A 692 -12.15 2.49 5.55
N PHE A 693 -13.18 2.93 4.83
CA PHE A 693 -13.26 4.29 4.28
C PHE A 693 -13.40 5.35 5.39
N SER A 694 -14.16 5.07 6.45
CA SER A 694 -14.27 5.95 7.62
C SER A 694 -12.91 6.13 8.33
N ALA A 695 -12.15 5.06 8.52
CA ALA A 695 -10.80 5.12 9.07
C ALA A 695 -9.85 5.94 8.18
N TYR A 696 -9.95 5.80 6.86
CA TYR A 696 -9.22 6.61 5.89
C TYR A 696 -9.56 8.10 5.98
N CYS A 697 -10.85 8.45 6.04
CA CYS A 697 -11.30 9.84 6.20
C CYS A 697 -10.77 10.44 7.52
N GLY A 698 -10.87 9.68 8.63
CA GLY A 698 -10.30 10.07 9.91
C GLY A 698 -8.81 10.37 9.83
N PHE A 699 -8.04 9.48 9.19
CA PHE A 699 -6.61 9.69 8.94
C PHE A 699 -6.33 11.00 8.19
N ILE A 700 -7.05 11.27 7.09
CA ILE A 700 -6.85 12.50 6.29
C ILE A 700 -7.20 13.75 7.11
N PHE A 701 -8.31 13.77 7.84
CA PHE A 701 -8.70 14.95 8.62
C PHE A 701 -7.77 15.25 9.79
N VAL A 702 -7.28 14.23 10.49
CA VAL A 702 -6.33 14.41 11.57
C VAL A 702 -4.97 14.87 11.02
N GLU A 703 -4.50 14.32 9.91
CA GLU A 703 -3.30 14.83 9.23
C GLU A 703 -3.50 16.28 8.77
N CYS A 704 -4.66 16.63 8.22
CA CYS A 704 -4.97 18.00 7.80
C CYS A 704 -4.96 18.98 8.98
N ALA A 705 -5.56 18.60 10.11
CA ALA A 705 -5.70 19.45 11.28
C ALA A 705 -4.35 19.73 11.97
N HIS A 706 -3.50 18.72 12.11
CA HIS A 706 -2.23 18.85 12.84
C HIS A 706 -1.04 19.20 11.94
N ARG A 707 -1.16 18.98 10.62
CA ARG A 707 -0.03 19.08 9.70
C ARG A 707 -0.26 20.02 8.52
N HIS A 708 -1.11 21.03 8.71
CA HIS A 708 -1.35 22.04 7.68
C HIS A 708 -0.07 22.86 7.40
N PRO A 709 0.54 22.78 6.20
CA PRO A 709 1.86 23.34 5.93
C PRO A 709 1.91 24.86 6.10
N VAL A 710 0.83 25.56 5.76
CA VAL A 710 0.73 27.02 5.93
C VAL A 710 0.71 27.41 7.40
N LEU A 711 0.02 26.64 8.26
CA LEU A 711 -0.09 26.95 9.68
C LEU A 711 1.25 26.71 10.38
N LEU A 712 1.88 25.58 10.10
CA LEU A 712 3.20 25.25 10.63
C LEU A 712 4.24 26.30 10.23
N TYR A 713 4.26 26.71 8.96
CA TYR A 713 5.15 27.78 8.50
C TYR A 713 4.87 29.12 9.20
N PHE A 714 3.61 29.50 9.32
CA PHE A 714 3.20 30.74 9.99
C PHE A 714 3.61 30.78 11.46
N VAL A 715 3.28 29.74 12.23
CA VAL A 715 3.64 29.62 13.65
C VAL A 715 5.15 29.59 13.84
N SER A 716 5.87 28.87 12.97
CA SER A 716 7.33 28.85 12.96
C SER A 716 7.93 30.24 12.74
N HIS A 717 7.37 31.02 11.82
CA HIS A 717 7.81 32.38 11.56
C HIS A 717 7.54 33.31 12.76
N LEU A 718 6.38 33.20 13.41
CA LEU A 718 6.06 33.94 14.64
C LEU A 718 7.03 33.60 15.77
N LEU A 719 7.29 32.31 15.99
CA LEU A 719 8.23 31.83 17.01
C LEU A 719 9.64 32.35 16.76
N ARG A 720 10.10 32.32 15.51
CA ARG A 720 11.41 32.88 15.12
C ARG A 720 11.51 34.37 15.44
N ASN A 721 10.48 35.14 15.12
CA ASN A 721 10.44 36.58 15.40
C ASN A 721 10.40 36.89 16.90
N HIS A 722 9.74 36.04 17.70
CA HIS A 722 9.71 36.17 19.15
C HIS A 722 11.09 35.88 19.78
N LEU A 723 11.79 34.85 19.31
CA LEU A 723 13.10 34.45 19.82
C LEU A 723 14.25 35.37 19.33
N TYR A 724 14.12 35.90 18.12
CA TYR A 724 15.11 36.76 17.47
C TYR A 724 14.44 38.07 17.02
N PRO A 725 14.04 38.95 17.96
CA PRO A 725 13.38 40.20 17.62
C PRO A 725 14.31 41.11 16.83
N THR A 726 13.86 41.61 15.68
CA THR A 726 14.58 42.62 14.90
C THR A 726 14.24 44.02 15.40
N ASN A 727 15.25 44.89 15.55
CA ASN A 727 15.11 46.20 16.22
C ASN A 727 14.34 47.29 15.42
N THR A 728 13.73 46.95 14.29
CA THR A 728 13.11 47.91 13.37
C THR A 728 11.63 48.18 13.69
N LYS A 729 11.31 48.80 14.84
CA LYS A 729 9.90 48.91 15.31
C LYS A 729 9.06 50.06 14.70
N ARG A 730 9.63 51.23 14.38
CA ARG A 730 8.85 52.41 13.89
C ARG A 730 8.63 52.44 12.37
N LEU A 731 9.69 52.33 11.56
CA LEU A 731 9.62 52.24 10.09
C LEU A 731 8.79 51.02 9.60
N SER A 732 8.69 49.99 10.44
CA SER A 732 7.88 48.81 10.21
C SER A 732 6.38 49.11 10.17
N LYS A 733 5.82 49.92 11.08
CA LYS A 733 4.35 50.11 11.17
C LYS A 733 3.75 50.77 9.92
N ALA A 734 4.39 51.81 9.39
CA ALA A 734 3.94 52.48 8.18
C ALA A 734 4.01 51.56 6.95
N ARG A 735 5.12 50.80 6.80
CA ARG A 735 5.27 49.79 5.75
C ARG A 735 4.20 48.70 5.83
N HIS A 736 3.89 48.20 7.04
CA HIS A 736 2.83 47.21 7.23
C HIS A 736 1.45 47.76 6.82
N LYS A 737 1.12 49.02 7.17
CA LYS A 737 -0.14 49.65 6.72
C LYS A 737 -0.23 49.71 5.19
N TRP A 738 0.85 50.10 4.51
CA TRP A 738 0.92 50.11 3.05
C TRP A 738 0.79 48.70 2.45
N TYR A 739 1.47 47.70 3.02
CA TYR A 739 1.32 46.31 2.55
C TYR A 739 -0.11 45.79 2.70
N VAL A 740 -0.79 46.12 3.81
CA VAL A 740 -2.21 45.79 3.98
C VAL A 740 -3.08 46.50 2.94
N ALA A 741 -2.84 47.79 2.68
CA ALA A 741 -3.60 48.54 1.69
C ALA A 741 -3.45 47.93 0.29
N ILE A 742 -2.21 47.66 -0.14
CA ILE A 742 -1.90 47.02 -1.43
C ILE A 742 -2.56 45.63 -1.52
N PHE A 743 -2.47 44.83 -0.44
CA PHE A 743 -3.07 43.50 -0.40
C PHE A 743 -4.61 43.56 -0.55
N LEU A 744 -5.26 44.51 0.12
CA LEU A 744 -6.71 44.70 0.05
C LEU A 744 -7.18 45.22 -1.32
N LEU A 745 -6.42 46.15 -1.92
CA LEU A 745 -6.70 46.64 -3.28
C LEU A 745 -6.66 45.52 -4.32
N ASN A 746 -5.70 44.60 -4.19
CA ASN A 746 -5.60 43.43 -5.08
C ASN A 746 -6.61 42.33 -4.77
N ASN A 747 -7.29 42.37 -3.62
CA ASN A 747 -8.23 41.34 -3.16
C ASN A 747 -9.53 41.97 -2.61
N PRO A 748 -10.40 42.53 -3.48
CA PRO A 748 -11.53 43.37 -3.06
C PRO A 748 -12.55 42.62 -2.20
N THR A 749 -12.77 41.32 -2.44
CA THR A 749 -13.69 40.48 -1.64
C THR A 749 -13.28 40.37 -0.18
N LEU A 750 -11.98 40.51 0.13
CA LEU A 750 -11.48 40.48 1.50
C LEU A 750 -11.75 41.78 2.25
N ILE A 751 -12.01 42.90 1.57
CA ILE A 751 -12.36 44.18 2.22
C ILE A 751 -13.65 44.01 3.03
N TYR A 752 -14.69 43.46 2.39
CA TYR A 752 -15.97 43.21 3.04
C TYR A 752 -15.83 42.24 4.22
N ARG A 753 -15.15 41.09 4.00
CA ARG A 753 -14.91 40.09 5.05
C ARG A 753 -14.11 40.65 6.22
N ARG A 754 -13.12 41.51 5.95
CA ARG A 754 -12.31 42.17 6.98
C ARG A 754 -13.15 43.14 7.81
N LYS A 755 -13.98 43.98 7.17
CA LYS A 755 -14.89 44.90 7.89
C LYS A 755 -15.82 44.12 8.82
N GLN A 756 -16.46 43.08 8.30
CA GLN A 756 -17.35 42.20 9.08
C GLN A 756 -16.62 41.47 10.22
N PHE A 757 -15.37 41.06 10.01
CA PHE A 757 -14.57 40.43 11.06
C PHE A 757 -14.19 41.42 12.17
N LEU A 758 -13.82 42.65 11.80
CA LEU A 758 -13.47 43.68 12.77
C LEU A 758 -14.67 44.14 13.61
N THR A 759 -15.86 44.29 13.00
CA THR A 759 -17.08 44.61 13.75
C THR A 759 -17.43 43.50 14.76
N ARG A 760 -17.34 42.22 14.35
CA ARG A 760 -17.53 41.09 15.27
C ARG A 760 -16.50 41.05 16.40
N LEU A 761 -15.24 41.39 16.11
CA LEU A 761 -14.21 41.48 17.14
C LEU A 761 -14.54 42.58 18.16
N GLN A 762 -14.93 43.76 17.70
CA GLN A 762 -15.34 44.86 18.58
C GLN A 762 -16.56 44.50 19.42
N GLU A 763 -17.57 43.85 18.83
CA GLU A 763 -18.73 43.34 19.57
C GLU A 763 -18.34 42.31 20.64
N ASN A 764 -17.41 41.41 20.32
CA ASN A 764 -16.94 40.39 21.26
C ASN A 764 -16.07 40.99 22.38
N GLU A 765 -15.20 41.95 22.06
CA GLU A 765 -14.45 42.71 23.07
C GLU A 765 -15.39 43.50 23.97
N LEU A 766 -16.43 44.13 23.41
CA LEU A 766 -17.47 44.82 24.16
C LEU A 766 -18.24 43.86 25.07
N LYS A 767 -18.63 42.68 24.56
CA LYS A 767 -19.27 41.63 25.37
C LYS A 767 -18.37 41.12 26.49
N MET A 768 -17.08 40.89 26.22
CA MET A 768 -16.10 40.49 27.22
C MET A 768 -15.90 41.58 28.28
N MET A 769 -15.88 42.86 27.88
CA MET A 769 -15.83 43.99 28.80
C MET A 769 -17.11 44.11 29.63
N LEU A 770 -18.29 43.85 29.05
CA LEU A 770 -19.58 43.86 29.77
C LEU A 770 -19.71 42.67 30.75
N ILE A 771 -19.25 41.48 30.36
CA ILE A 771 -19.18 40.29 31.25
C ILE A 771 -18.19 40.53 32.39
N GLY A 772 -17.01 41.10 32.09
CA GLY A 772 -16.04 41.51 33.11
C GLY A 772 -16.59 42.59 34.05
N ARG A 773 -17.44 43.50 33.56
CA ARG A 773 -18.10 44.54 34.36
C ARG A 773 -19.23 44.00 35.24
N ASN A 774 -19.93 42.96 34.81
CA ASN A 774 -20.95 42.27 35.61
C ASN A 774 -20.30 41.41 36.70
N ASN A 775 -19.19 40.73 36.42
CA ASN A 775 -18.44 39.96 37.42
C ASN A 775 -17.69 40.86 38.43
N MET A 776 -17.39 42.11 38.08
CA MET A 776 -16.84 43.10 39.03
C MET A 776 -17.90 43.75 39.94
N LYS A 777 -19.20 43.59 39.67
CA LYS A 777 -20.26 44.08 40.57
C LYS A 777 -20.50 43.17 41.77
N GLU A 778 -20.00 41.93 41.76
CA GLU A 778 -20.12 40.98 42.90
C GLU A 778 -18.87 40.92 43.79
N LEU A 779 -17.82 41.71 43.52
CA LEU A 779 -16.51 41.59 44.19
C LEU A 779 -16.03 42.86 44.91
N TYR A 780 -16.96 43.76 45.27
CA TYR A 780 -16.67 44.91 46.14
C TYR A 780 -17.09 44.64 47.59
N ILE A 781 -16.44 43.68 48.26
CA ILE A 781 -16.19 43.75 49.71
C ILE A 781 -14.75 43.25 49.95
N GLU A 782 -13.96 44.16 50.53
CA GLU A 782 -12.62 43.99 51.14
C GLU A 782 -11.37 43.80 50.25
N GLN A 783 -10.68 44.93 49.98
CA GLN A 783 -9.22 45.02 50.07
C GLN A 783 -8.79 46.40 50.62
N PRO A 784 -7.81 46.48 51.54
CA PRO A 784 -6.98 47.67 51.73
C PRO A 784 -5.64 47.56 50.96
N PRO A 785 -4.90 48.69 50.80
CA PRO A 785 -4.26 49.03 49.53
C PRO A 785 -2.73 48.94 49.56
N ILE A 786 -2.09 48.50 48.46
CA ILE A 786 -0.67 48.79 48.21
C ILE A 786 -0.39 49.09 46.72
N LEU A 787 0.02 50.36 46.51
CA LEU A 787 0.89 50.96 45.49
C LEU A 787 0.56 50.82 43.99
N ALA A 788 -0.02 51.91 43.49
CA ALA A 788 -0.15 52.29 42.10
C ALA A 788 1.20 52.54 41.41
N HIS A 789 1.34 52.06 40.17
CA HIS A 789 2.12 52.76 39.14
C HIS A 789 1.28 52.92 37.87
N ARG A 790 1.01 54.20 37.57
CA ARG A 790 0.31 54.80 36.42
C ARG A 790 0.41 54.00 35.10
N ALA A 791 -0.75 53.65 34.55
CA ALA A 791 -1.03 53.74 33.12
C ALA A 791 -2.35 54.52 32.98
N SER A 792 -2.27 55.72 32.40
CA SER A 792 -3.42 56.59 32.14
C SER A 792 -4.37 55.92 31.14
N VAL A 793 -5.53 55.49 31.62
CA VAL A 793 -6.66 55.04 30.81
C VAL A 793 -7.32 56.30 30.25
N ILE A 794 -7.22 56.48 28.93
CA ILE A 794 -7.97 57.51 28.21
C ILE A 794 -9.44 57.08 28.23
N SER A 795 -10.31 57.96 28.74
CA SER A 795 -11.74 57.71 28.85
C SER A 795 -12.37 57.65 27.46
N ALA A 796 -13.39 56.81 27.28
CA ALA A 796 -14.17 56.75 26.03
C ALA A 796 -14.76 58.12 25.65
N LYS A 797 -14.97 59.00 26.63
CA LYS A 797 -15.44 60.38 26.43
C LYS A 797 -14.37 61.29 25.80
N ASP A 798 -13.08 61.06 26.08
CA ASP A 798 -11.97 61.82 25.48
C ASP A 798 -11.73 61.43 24.01
N LEU A 799 -12.06 60.19 23.63
CA LEU A 799 -11.96 59.70 22.25
C LEU A 799 -13.08 60.23 21.35
N GLU A 800 -14.24 60.52 21.91
CA GLU A 800 -15.39 61.10 21.22
C GLU A 800 -15.15 62.60 20.96
N ASP A 801 -14.63 63.33 21.95
CA ASP A 801 -14.19 64.74 21.82
C ASP A 801 -13.03 64.92 20.83
N MET A 802 -12.15 63.92 20.68
CA MET A 802 -11.06 63.95 19.70
C MET A 802 -11.54 63.67 18.26
N TRP A 803 -12.70 63.04 18.08
CA TRP A 803 -13.30 62.76 16.78
C TRP A 803 -14.07 63.96 16.24
N GLU A 804 -14.75 64.73 17.10
CA GLU A 804 -15.45 65.96 16.68
C GLU A 804 -14.50 67.09 16.27
N ARG A 805 -13.33 67.22 16.91
CA ARG A 805 -12.34 68.26 16.55
C ARG A 805 -11.63 68.06 15.20
N ARG A 806 -11.90 66.98 14.45
CA ARG A 806 -11.35 66.74 13.10
C ARG A 806 -12.31 67.03 11.96
N LYS A 807 -13.47 67.64 12.24
CA LYS A 807 -14.48 67.97 11.23
C LYS A 807 -14.59 69.47 10.87
N PHE A 808 -13.60 70.29 11.26
CA PHE A 808 -13.41 71.64 10.73
C PHE A 808 -11.99 71.82 10.23
#